data_AF-A0A7X8CQX8-F1
#
_entry.id   AF-A0A7X8CQX8-F1
#
_cell.length_a   1.000
_cell.length_b   1.000
_cell.length_c   1.000
_cell.angle_alpha   90.00
_cell.angle_beta   90.00
_cell.angle_gamma   90.00
#
_symmetry.space_group_name_H-M   'P 1'
#
loop_
_entity.id
_entity.type
_entity.pdbx_description
1 polymer ?
#
loop_
_entity_poly.entity_id
_entity_poly.type
_entity_poly.pdbx_seq_one_letter_code
_entity_poly.pdbx_strand_id
1 'polypeptide(L)'
;MNSNKIILQHKVVCKLISEKKIKQSLDILEDMISVSSLGDLRDEYNDIVMTYRNMLSYTIEGINDPERPKVYLKLIQSILRLADRLRQDILSHYSGWHTYWMMQQTMKEQKIAGKSLIETVDDLMFKPELDEWLKLTEEINPDPESELAVKHRQLISKIFNHLWLTDYFGDAENSLIRIIMDSGKFRWYEKSIFVSAISLSSFRTFQAEKLFRLIDFYRSGEEKVMERALTGLIFSLYYYNNRILHYPEITSMITKLGKDRNFREHTRLIVLQIIRSRETEDLSRKLHEEILPKVAKLKPRIEEKLDLDNILPGDQYGEKNPDWSDMFKGSEDIFRTMEELTKLQMEGADVYMSAFSNLKHFDFFKDFKNWFMPFYPDHEVINEIFHDEVLGPGTDELAEALYKTPFICNSDKYSLILNLKYLPSSQKTMMLKVFRLELDGLQQLEDGETETDPYRNFRTNVTQYVQDIYRFFKLSPYRKEFEDLFSGKLDIYNSEFFRLTGNAGEAEAGLADYFFSKNYYKDALELFLRHIKDKPDDSQLYEKIAFCYQQEDNYDEALKYYQRAELIERKVWTLKKIGLCLRRLGRKEEALDYYLQAGTMDPDDIQTIIMTGHCYLDLHDYETALKYYFRVEYNDPGNLKILRPIAFCYFALGRFGDSEKYYERLSTGKMNAHDYINKGHLSLCQGKRKEAVDFYRLGIGSGQVSLAEFMKIFEEDRPLLLSLGVNEEDLPILLDYLLFTSG
;
A
#
# COMPACT_ATOMS: atom_id res chain seq x y z
N MET A 1 7.99 34.93 1.16
CA MET A 1 8.58 34.09 2.22
C MET A 1 8.34 32.63 1.87
N ASN A 2 9.28 31.71 2.12
CA ASN A 2 9.15 30.33 1.65
C ASN A 2 8.40 29.46 2.69
N SER A 3 7.13 29.13 2.44
CA SER A 3 6.31 28.25 3.30
C SER A 3 6.98 26.92 3.63
N ASN A 4 7.75 26.36 2.69
CA ASN A 4 8.49 25.11 2.90
C ASN A 4 9.58 25.25 3.97
N LYS A 5 10.19 26.43 4.11
CA LYS A 5 11.18 26.70 5.16
C LYS A 5 10.54 26.59 6.54
N ILE A 6 9.35 27.16 6.72
CA ILE A 6 8.62 27.15 8.00
C ILE A 6 8.18 25.74 8.38
N ILE A 7 7.67 24.97 7.42
CA ILE A 7 7.30 23.57 7.63
C ILE A 7 8.53 22.75 8.03
N LEU A 8 9.67 22.96 7.37
CA LEU A 8 10.91 22.27 7.72
C LEU A 8 11.42 22.67 9.11
N GLN A 9 11.42 23.97 9.45
CA GLN A 9 11.80 24.45 10.78
C GLN A 9 10.93 23.82 11.88
N HIS A 10 9.61 23.79 11.69
CA HIS A 10 8.68 23.14 12.62
C HIS A 10 9.00 21.64 12.80
N LYS A 11 9.21 20.89 11.71
CA LYS A 11 9.60 19.47 11.79
C LYS A 11 10.91 19.27 12.54
N VAL A 12 11.90 20.13 12.29
CA VAL A 12 13.19 20.08 12.99
C VAL A 12 13.02 20.36 14.49
N VAL A 13 12.18 21.34 14.86
CA VAL A 13 11.85 21.61 16.28
C VAL A 13 11.24 20.37 16.93
N CYS A 14 10.22 19.76 16.32
CA CYS A 14 9.59 18.54 16.86
C CYS A 14 10.60 17.39 17.02
N LYS A 15 11.50 17.20 16.04
CA LYS A 15 12.56 16.20 16.11
C LYS A 15 13.55 16.48 17.25
N LEU A 16 14.04 17.70 17.38
CA LEU A 16 14.97 18.09 18.45
C LEU A 16 14.36 17.89 19.85
N ILE A 17 13.07 18.20 20.00
CA ILE A 17 12.35 17.93 21.25
C ILE A 17 12.29 16.44 21.57
N SER A 18 12.00 15.59 20.58
CA SER A 18 12.01 14.13 20.78
C SER A 18 13.40 13.60 21.16
N GLU A 19 14.47 14.26 20.70
CA GLU A 19 15.87 13.98 21.05
C GLU A 19 16.33 14.68 22.36
N LYS A 20 15.42 15.36 23.08
CA LYS A 20 15.68 16.14 24.30
C LYS A 20 16.68 17.30 24.13
N LYS A 21 16.84 17.81 22.91
CA LYS A 21 17.73 18.92 22.54
C LYS A 21 17.01 20.28 22.64
N ILE A 22 16.66 20.66 23.87
CA ILE A 22 15.78 21.80 24.14
C ILE A 22 16.34 23.14 23.63
N LYS A 23 17.60 23.49 23.96
CA LYS A 23 18.16 24.79 23.57
C LYS A 23 18.16 25.01 22.05
N GLN A 24 18.56 24.00 21.28
CA GLN A 24 18.58 24.07 19.82
C GLN A 24 17.16 24.25 19.23
N SER A 25 16.15 23.64 19.86
CA SER A 25 14.76 23.88 19.47
C SER A 25 14.30 25.32 19.75
N LEU A 26 14.74 25.90 20.87
CA LEU A 26 14.43 27.30 21.24
C LEU A 26 15.12 28.31 20.31
N ASP A 27 16.30 28.00 19.80
CA ASP A 27 17.01 28.84 18.81
C ASP A 27 16.21 28.94 17.50
N ILE A 28 15.69 27.81 17.01
CA ILE A 28 14.86 27.79 15.80
C ILE A 28 13.53 28.50 16.03
N LEU A 29 12.94 28.39 17.23
CA LEU A 29 11.71 29.12 17.56
C LEU A 29 11.94 30.62 17.63
N GLU A 30 13.10 31.09 18.11
CA GLU A 30 13.48 32.50 18.09
C GLU A 30 13.45 33.06 16.66
N ASP A 31 14.03 32.32 15.71
CA ASP A 31 13.99 32.66 14.29
C ASP A 31 12.55 32.74 13.78
N MET A 32 11.68 31.79 14.13
CA MET A 32 10.27 31.79 13.71
C MET A 32 9.50 32.98 14.31
N ILE A 33 9.76 33.32 15.57
CA ILE A 33 9.12 34.44 16.28
C ILE A 33 9.50 35.78 15.69
N SER A 34 10.72 35.92 15.15
CA SER A 34 11.14 37.14 14.47
C SER A 34 10.24 37.50 13.27
N VAL A 35 9.54 36.49 12.72
CA VAL A 35 8.66 36.64 11.56
C VAL A 35 7.17 36.61 11.91
N SER A 36 6.83 36.15 13.11
CA SER A 36 5.45 36.16 13.63
C SER A 36 4.94 37.58 13.83
N SER A 37 3.65 37.80 13.54
CA SER A 37 2.98 39.08 13.73
C SER A 37 2.38 39.29 15.13
N LEU A 38 2.31 38.24 15.95
CA LEU A 38 1.60 38.26 17.24
C LEU A 38 2.55 38.47 18.41
N GLY A 39 2.33 39.55 19.17
CA GLY A 39 3.10 39.89 20.39
C GLY A 39 3.02 38.80 21.46
N ASP A 40 1.83 38.25 21.69
CA ASP A 40 1.58 37.23 22.71
C ASP A 40 2.45 35.96 22.53
N LEU A 41 2.78 35.59 21.28
CA LEU A 41 3.65 34.43 21.00
C LEU A 41 5.11 34.69 21.40
N ARG A 42 5.55 35.95 21.34
CA ARG A 42 6.88 36.34 21.81
C ARG A 42 6.94 36.31 23.34
N ASP A 43 5.88 36.71 24.01
CA ASP A 43 5.81 36.65 25.47
C ASP A 43 5.81 35.19 25.97
N GLU A 44 5.00 34.32 25.34
CA GLU A 44 5.00 32.88 25.64
C GLU A 44 6.39 32.25 25.45
N TYR A 45 7.12 32.64 24.40
CA TYR A 45 8.50 32.20 24.19
C TYR A 45 9.45 32.65 25.29
N ASN A 46 9.39 33.93 25.68
CA ASN A 46 10.23 34.48 26.72
C ASN A 46 10.01 33.76 28.06
N ASP A 47 8.75 33.44 28.38
CA ASP A 47 8.39 32.67 29.56
C ASP A 47 8.94 31.24 29.52
N ILE A 48 8.86 30.57 28.36
CA ILE A 48 9.45 29.24 28.15
C ILE A 48 10.98 29.28 28.33
N VAL A 49 11.65 30.26 27.72
CA VAL A 49 13.11 30.42 27.82
C VAL A 49 13.51 30.69 29.27
N MET A 50 12.80 31.56 29.97
CA MET A 50 13.04 31.87 31.38
C MET A 50 12.88 30.62 32.25
N THR A 51 11.79 29.87 32.06
CA THR A 51 11.52 28.61 32.78
C THR A 51 12.65 27.60 32.57
N TYR A 52 13.12 27.43 31.33
CA TYR A 52 14.23 26.52 31.04
C TYR A 52 15.55 26.98 31.65
N ARG A 53 15.85 28.28 31.62
CA ARG A 53 17.06 28.86 32.26
C ARG A 53 17.07 28.63 33.76
N ASN A 54 15.94 28.87 34.44
CA ASN A 54 15.82 28.63 35.88
C ASN A 54 16.04 27.15 36.21
N MET A 55 15.42 26.27 35.43
CA MET A 55 15.60 24.82 35.61
C MET A 55 17.05 24.38 35.39
N LEU A 56 17.76 24.96 34.42
CA LEU A 56 19.21 24.72 34.23
C LEU A 56 20.02 25.21 35.44
N SER A 57 19.77 26.44 35.93
CA SER A 57 20.47 27.00 37.10
C SER A 57 20.31 26.09 38.31
N TYR A 58 19.08 25.75 38.67
CA TYR A 58 18.79 24.87 39.82
C TYR A 58 19.41 23.47 39.68
N THR A 59 19.48 22.95 38.46
CA THR A 59 20.10 21.64 38.21
C THR A 59 21.62 21.70 38.39
N ILE A 60 22.29 22.75 37.88
CA ILE A 60 23.74 22.95 38.01
C ILE A 60 24.15 23.30 39.45
N GLU A 61 23.31 24.04 40.16
CA GLU A 61 23.50 24.36 41.59
C GLU A 61 23.28 23.15 42.51
N GLY A 62 22.87 22.00 41.98
CA GLY A 62 22.67 20.77 42.76
C GLY A 62 21.44 20.77 43.65
N ILE A 63 20.51 21.71 43.45
CA ILE A 63 19.23 21.75 44.17
C ILE A 63 18.42 20.52 43.77
N ASN A 64 17.88 19.76 44.72
CA ASN A 64 17.02 18.61 44.42
C ASN A 64 15.56 19.06 44.43
N ASP A 65 14.90 19.03 43.27
CA ASP A 65 13.48 19.36 43.12
C ASP A 65 12.71 18.11 42.67
N PRO A 66 11.83 17.55 43.52
CA PRO A 66 11.05 16.35 43.18
C PRO A 66 10.04 16.59 42.05
N GLU A 67 9.59 17.83 41.81
CA GLU A 67 8.65 18.17 40.74
C GLU A 67 9.34 18.44 39.40
N ARG A 68 10.69 18.47 39.34
CA ARG A 68 11.46 18.76 38.12
C ARG A 68 11.01 17.95 36.90
N PRO A 69 10.77 16.62 36.96
CA PRO A 69 10.35 15.87 35.79
C PRO A 69 9.02 16.35 35.21
N LYS A 70 8.08 16.76 36.08
CA LYS A 70 6.77 17.27 35.69
C LYS A 70 6.86 18.68 35.09
N VAL A 71 7.69 19.54 35.67
CA VAL A 71 7.99 20.87 35.11
C VAL A 71 8.64 20.74 33.73
N TYR A 72 9.59 19.82 33.59
CA TYR A 72 10.26 19.55 32.31
C TYR A 72 9.29 19.02 31.24
N LEU A 73 8.38 18.11 31.61
CA LEU A 73 7.35 17.64 30.69
C LEU A 73 6.43 18.77 30.23
N LYS A 74 5.97 19.62 31.15
CA LYS A 74 5.17 20.81 30.81
C LYS A 74 5.92 21.76 29.89
N LEU A 75 7.20 22.01 30.15
CA LEU A 75 8.05 22.82 29.29
C LEU A 75 8.11 22.26 27.86
N ILE A 76 8.32 20.95 27.71
CA ILE A 76 8.31 20.27 26.40
C ILE A 76 6.96 20.48 25.69
N GLN A 77 5.85 20.27 26.39
CA GLN A 77 4.51 20.47 25.84
C GLN A 77 4.27 21.92 25.41
N SER A 78 4.73 22.89 26.20
CA SER A 78 4.64 24.33 25.86
C SER A 78 5.46 24.67 24.62
N ILE A 79 6.68 24.14 24.49
CA ILE A 79 7.52 24.36 23.31
C ILE A 79 6.84 23.82 22.05
N LEU A 80 6.30 22.59 22.11
CA LEU A 80 5.60 21.97 20.98
C LEU A 80 4.33 22.74 20.60
N ARG A 81 3.57 23.21 21.61
CA ARG A 81 2.37 24.04 21.38
C ARG A 81 2.72 25.38 20.74
N LEU A 82 3.74 26.07 21.25
CA LEU A 82 4.22 27.32 20.67
C LEU A 82 4.68 27.13 19.23
N ALA A 83 5.40 26.04 18.94
CA ALA A 83 5.84 25.69 17.60
C ALA A 83 4.66 25.52 16.63
N ASP A 84 3.59 24.81 17.04
CA ASP A 84 2.39 24.64 16.23
C ASP A 84 1.70 25.98 15.96
N ARG A 85 1.52 26.81 17.00
CA ARG A 85 0.88 28.12 16.89
C ARG A 85 1.65 29.06 15.97
N LEU A 86 2.98 29.12 16.11
CA LEU A 86 3.85 29.90 15.23
C LEU A 86 3.76 29.41 13.78
N ARG A 87 3.75 28.08 13.56
CA ARG A 87 3.57 27.54 12.22
C ARG A 87 2.24 27.99 11.61
N GLN A 88 1.13 27.89 12.35
CA GLN A 88 -0.18 28.31 11.85
C GLN A 88 -0.23 29.82 11.58
N ASP A 89 0.27 30.65 12.51
CA ASP A 89 0.29 32.11 12.35
C ASP A 89 1.05 32.50 11.08
N ILE A 90 2.29 32.01 10.92
CA ILE A 90 3.13 32.36 9.77
C ILE A 90 2.51 31.84 8.46
N LEU A 91 2.05 30.59 8.42
CA LEU A 91 1.43 30.06 7.20
C LEU A 91 0.13 30.80 6.84
N SER A 92 -0.65 31.24 7.82
CA SER A 92 -1.89 31.99 7.57
C SER A 92 -1.68 33.33 6.89
N HIS A 93 -0.51 33.96 7.09
CA HIS A 93 -0.17 35.25 6.49
C HIS A 93 0.60 35.12 5.18
N TYR A 94 1.46 34.10 5.04
CA TYR A 94 2.45 34.07 3.97
C TYR A 94 2.30 32.93 2.95
N SER A 95 1.44 31.93 3.21
CA SER A 95 1.37 30.74 2.34
C SER A 95 0.63 30.97 1.01
N GLY A 96 -0.39 31.84 1.02
CA GLY A 96 -1.31 32.00 -0.11
C GLY A 96 -2.20 30.77 -0.36
N TRP A 97 -2.24 29.82 0.57
CA TRP A 97 -2.98 28.56 0.44
C TRP A 97 -4.49 28.75 0.66
N HIS A 98 -5.28 27.95 -0.06
CA HIS A 98 -6.73 27.99 0.00
C HIS A 98 -7.26 27.69 1.41
N THR A 99 -6.63 26.75 2.12
CA THR A 99 -6.98 26.40 3.51
C THR A 99 -7.00 27.63 4.43
N TYR A 100 -5.95 28.45 4.39
CA TYR A 100 -5.85 29.64 5.23
C TYR A 100 -6.73 30.79 4.75
N TRP A 101 -6.97 30.90 3.44
CA TRP A 101 -7.97 31.82 2.91
C TRP A 101 -9.37 31.46 3.43
N MET A 102 -9.75 30.18 3.40
CA MET A 102 -11.05 29.71 3.87
C MET A 102 -11.21 29.90 5.39
N MET A 103 -10.14 29.68 6.16
CA MET A 103 -10.08 30.00 7.58
C MET A 103 -10.40 31.47 7.86
N GLN A 104 -9.79 32.40 7.11
CA GLN A 104 -10.05 33.82 7.25
C GLN A 104 -11.48 34.20 6.87
N GLN A 105 -12.04 33.60 5.81
CA GLN A 105 -13.44 33.84 5.43
C GLN A 105 -14.40 33.37 6.52
N THR A 106 -14.21 32.15 7.02
CA THR A 106 -15.03 31.58 8.10
C THR A 106 -14.99 32.47 9.36
N MET A 107 -13.81 32.97 9.74
CA MET A 107 -13.67 33.91 10.86
C MET A 107 -14.37 35.26 10.61
N LYS A 108 -14.34 35.78 9.39
CA LYS A 108 -15.05 37.02 9.02
C LYS A 108 -16.55 36.83 9.08
N GLU A 109 -17.07 35.74 8.54
CA GLU A 109 -18.50 35.41 8.57
C GLU A 109 -19.01 35.32 10.00
N GLN A 110 -18.28 34.65 10.90
CA GLN A 110 -18.64 34.58 12.32
C GLN A 110 -18.65 35.97 12.98
N LYS A 111 -17.65 36.82 12.70
CA LYS A 111 -17.62 38.20 13.20
C LYS A 111 -18.79 39.05 12.69
N ILE A 112 -19.18 38.88 11.44
CA ILE A 112 -20.31 39.60 10.82
C ILE A 112 -21.65 39.11 11.38
N ALA A 113 -21.82 37.80 11.55
CA ALA A 113 -23.03 37.22 12.10
C ALA A 113 -23.28 37.64 13.56
N GLY A 114 -22.23 38.05 14.29
CA GLY A 114 -22.33 38.51 15.67
C GLY A 114 -22.72 37.41 16.67
N LYS A 115 -22.80 36.16 16.20
CA LYS A 115 -23.09 34.96 16.99
C LYS A 115 -21.98 33.93 16.76
N SER A 116 -21.62 33.20 17.81
CA SER A 116 -20.74 32.05 17.65
C SER A 116 -21.44 30.95 16.83
N LEU A 117 -20.67 30.06 16.21
CA LEU A 117 -21.27 28.92 15.51
C LEU A 117 -22.12 28.08 16.45
N ILE A 118 -21.71 27.95 17.71
CA ILE A 118 -22.46 27.18 18.72
C ILE A 118 -23.78 27.87 19.03
N GLU A 119 -23.79 29.19 19.21
CA GLU A 119 -25.04 29.94 19.35
C GLU A 119 -25.92 29.77 18.12
N THR A 120 -25.33 29.72 16.92
CA THR A 120 -26.09 29.48 15.69
C THR A 120 -26.66 28.06 15.63
N VAL A 121 -25.88 27.06 16.04
CA VAL A 121 -26.32 25.66 16.11
C VAL A 121 -27.39 25.53 17.20
N ASP A 122 -27.16 26.00 18.42
CA ASP A 122 -28.12 25.99 19.51
C ASP A 122 -29.43 26.73 19.12
N ASP A 123 -29.34 27.93 18.54
CA ASP A 123 -30.52 28.67 18.08
C ASP A 123 -31.30 27.91 17.01
N LEU A 124 -30.61 27.24 16.08
CA LEU A 124 -31.25 26.37 15.10
C LEU A 124 -31.84 25.11 15.77
N MET A 125 -31.19 24.59 16.80
CA MET A 125 -31.56 23.34 17.47
C MET A 125 -32.76 23.47 18.43
N PHE A 126 -33.01 24.67 18.96
CA PHE A 126 -34.10 24.94 19.93
C PHE A 126 -35.34 25.63 19.34
N LYS A 127 -35.38 25.87 18.04
CA LYS A 127 -36.56 26.44 17.37
C LYS A 127 -37.52 25.36 16.86
N PRO A 128 -38.84 25.62 16.86
CA PRO A 128 -39.84 24.75 16.23
C PRO A 128 -39.62 24.56 14.72
N GLU A 129 -38.88 25.48 14.09
CA GLU A 129 -38.38 25.38 12.71
C GLU A 129 -37.55 24.09 12.49
N LEU A 130 -36.83 23.57 13.50
CA LEU A 130 -36.04 22.33 13.39
C LEU A 130 -36.90 21.07 13.44
N ASP A 131 -37.99 21.05 14.22
CA ASP A 131 -38.90 19.92 14.23
C ASP A 131 -39.70 19.82 12.92
N GLU A 132 -39.93 20.96 12.25
CA GLU A 132 -40.41 21.02 10.87
C GLU A 132 -39.33 20.61 9.86
N TRP A 133 -38.08 21.01 10.10
CA TRP A 133 -36.88 20.60 9.33
C TRP A 133 -36.66 19.09 9.34
N LEU A 134 -36.78 18.45 10.51
CA LEU A 134 -36.56 17.01 10.66
C LEU A 134 -37.69 16.20 10.03
N LYS A 135 -38.93 16.69 10.14
CA LYS A 135 -40.08 16.08 9.46
C LYS A 135 -39.89 16.04 7.95
N LEU A 136 -39.36 17.10 7.36
CA LEU A 136 -39.01 17.15 5.92
C LEU A 136 -37.82 16.24 5.57
N THR A 137 -36.87 16.02 6.49
CA THR A 137 -35.79 15.02 6.31
C THR A 137 -36.19 13.57 6.62
N GLU A 138 -37.43 13.34 7.11
CA GLU A 138 -38.06 12.02 7.15
C GLU A 138 -38.88 11.75 5.87
N GLU A 139 -39.13 12.77 5.04
CA GLU A 139 -39.68 12.59 3.71
C GLU A 139 -38.60 12.05 2.77
N ILE A 140 -38.95 11.05 1.96
CA ILE A 140 -38.03 10.31 1.09
C ILE A 140 -37.49 11.18 -0.07
N ASN A 141 -38.00 12.41 -0.26
CA ASN A 141 -37.54 13.30 -1.32
C ASN A 141 -37.97 14.77 -1.10
N PRO A 142 -37.33 15.52 -0.17
CA PRO A 142 -37.55 16.95 -0.09
C PRO A 142 -36.97 17.63 -1.34
N ASP A 143 -37.65 18.67 -1.85
CA ASP A 143 -37.13 19.49 -2.95
C ASP A 143 -35.72 20.02 -2.58
N PRO A 144 -34.66 19.61 -3.33
CA PRO A 144 -33.29 20.00 -3.03
C PRO A 144 -33.09 21.51 -3.12
N GLU A 145 -33.95 22.24 -3.83
CA GLU A 145 -33.93 23.71 -3.95
C GLU A 145 -34.79 24.40 -2.87
N SER A 146 -35.44 23.66 -1.99
CA SER A 146 -36.19 24.24 -0.88
C SER A 146 -35.28 25.08 0.03
N GLU A 147 -35.81 26.19 0.55
CA GLU A 147 -35.06 27.10 1.42
C GLU A 147 -34.48 26.37 2.65
N LEU A 148 -35.19 25.36 3.15
CA LEU A 148 -34.78 24.53 4.29
C LEU A 148 -33.62 23.59 3.94
N ALA A 149 -33.62 22.95 2.76
CA ALA A 149 -32.52 22.11 2.29
C ALA A 149 -31.25 22.94 2.03
N VAL A 150 -31.39 24.14 1.45
CA VAL A 150 -30.27 25.07 1.26
C VAL A 150 -29.67 25.49 2.61
N LYS A 151 -30.50 25.84 3.59
CA LYS A 151 -30.04 26.17 4.96
C LYS A 151 -29.34 24.99 5.63
N HIS A 152 -29.83 23.77 5.42
CA HIS A 152 -29.19 22.53 5.89
C HIS A 152 -27.79 22.36 5.33
N ARG A 153 -27.64 22.39 4.00
CA ARG A 153 -26.32 22.29 3.35
C ARG A 153 -25.34 23.34 3.87
N GLN A 154 -25.81 24.58 4.04
CA GLN A 154 -24.99 25.67 4.57
C GLN A 154 -24.56 25.40 6.02
N LEU A 155 -25.46 24.91 6.88
CA LEU A 155 -25.14 24.55 8.26
C LEU A 155 -24.07 23.44 8.31
N ILE A 156 -24.27 22.35 7.57
CA ILE A 156 -23.33 21.24 7.50
C ILE A 156 -21.95 21.72 7.04
N SER A 157 -21.91 22.59 6.02
CA SER A 157 -20.66 23.18 5.52
C SER A 157 -19.97 24.06 6.57
N LYS A 158 -20.74 24.86 7.32
CA LYS A 158 -20.21 25.70 8.41
C LYS A 158 -19.66 24.86 9.56
N ILE A 159 -20.36 23.80 9.97
CA ILE A 159 -19.89 22.87 11.01
C ILE A 159 -18.61 22.17 10.55
N PHE A 160 -18.58 21.63 9.33
CA PHE A 160 -17.40 20.99 8.77
C PHE A 160 -16.20 21.94 8.76
N ASN A 161 -16.36 23.14 8.20
CA ASN A 161 -15.29 24.14 8.10
C ASN A 161 -14.80 24.57 9.49
N HIS A 162 -15.69 24.76 10.46
CA HIS A 162 -15.29 25.10 11.82
C HIS A 162 -14.50 23.96 12.50
N LEU A 163 -15.01 22.72 12.48
CA LEU A 163 -14.30 21.59 13.10
C LEU A 163 -12.92 21.35 12.46
N TRP A 164 -12.81 21.54 11.15
CA TRP A 164 -11.55 21.40 10.43
C TRP A 164 -10.56 22.57 10.68
N LEU A 165 -11.04 23.81 10.57
CA LEU A 165 -10.18 25.01 10.55
C LEU A 165 -9.92 25.58 11.95
N THR A 166 -10.61 25.12 12.99
CA THR A 166 -10.32 25.53 14.36
C THR A 166 -9.00 24.93 14.86
N ASP A 167 -8.09 25.80 15.32
CA ASP A 167 -6.77 25.39 15.83
C ASP A 167 -6.87 24.67 17.18
N TYR A 168 -7.83 25.07 18.02
CA TYR A 168 -7.97 24.68 19.41
C TYR A 168 -9.42 24.30 19.74
N PHE A 169 -9.63 23.08 20.22
CA PHE A 169 -10.91 22.59 20.72
C PHE A 169 -11.01 22.91 22.20
N GLY A 170 -11.86 23.86 22.54
CA GLY A 170 -12.21 24.24 23.90
C GLY A 170 -13.59 23.72 24.31
N ASP A 171 -14.18 24.34 25.33
CA ASP A 171 -15.51 24.00 25.83
C ASP A 171 -16.60 24.18 24.77
N ALA A 172 -16.39 25.16 23.90
CA ALA A 172 -17.20 25.47 22.74
C ALA A 172 -17.30 24.27 21.78
N GLU A 173 -16.18 23.82 21.23
CA GLU A 173 -16.12 22.70 20.29
C GLU A 173 -16.54 21.39 20.97
N ASN A 174 -16.20 21.20 22.25
CA ASN A 174 -16.65 20.04 23.02
C ASN A 174 -18.17 19.99 23.15
N SER A 175 -18.83 21.13 23.37
CA SER A 175 -20.30 21.23 23.40
C SER A 175 -20.91 20.91 22.04
N LEU A 176 -20.37 21.49 20.96
CA LEU A 176 -20.81 21.19 19.59
C LEU A 176 -20.71 19.69 19.28
N ILE A 177 -19.61 19.04 19.65
CA ILE A 177 -19.41 17.61 19.40
C ILE A 177 -20.41 16.76 20.20
N ARG A 178 -20.70 17.11 21.45
CA ARG A 178 -21.77 16.45 22.22
C ARG A 178 -23.13 16.60 21.54
N ILE A 179 -23.46 17.79 21.04
CA ILE A 179 -24.71 18.00 20.28
C ILE A 179 -24.74 17.10 19.03
N ILE A 180 -23.64 17.03 18.27
CA ILE A 180 -23.54 16.17 17.08
C ILE A 180 -23.79 14.69 17.42
N MET A 181 -23.25 14.22 18.55
CA MET A 181 -23.37 12.82 18.97
C MET A 181 -24.75 12.50 19.56
N ASP A 182 -25.24 13.34 20.47
CA ASP A 182 -26.32 12.98 21.40
C ASP A 182 -27.70 13.51 20.98
N SER A 183 -27.76 14.50 20.08
CA SER A 183 -29.04 15.15 19.74
C SER A 183 -29.99 14.26 18.92
N GLY A 184 -29.47 13.24 18.24
CA GLY A 184 -30.23 12.43 17.27
C GLY A 184 -30.63 13.18 16.00
N LYS A 185 -30.19 14.44 15.83
CA LYS A 185 -30.59 15.33 14.72
C LYS A 185 -29.69 15.19 13.50
N PHE A 186 -28.48 14.66 13.67
CA PHE A 186 -27.52 14.45 12.57
C PHE A 186 -27.52 12.99 12.11
N ARG A 187 -27.56 12.80 10.80
CA ARG A 187 -27.50 11.47 10.17
C ARG A 187 -26.07 10.92 10.20
N TRP A 188 -25.95 9.60 10.04
CA TRP A 188 -24.65 8.91 10.07
C TRP A 188 -23.66 9.46 9.04
N TYR A 189 -24.13 9.88 7.86
CA TYR A 189 -23.28 10.43 6.79
C TYR A 189 -22.78 11.85 7.11
N GLU A 190 -23.56 12.66 7.83
CA GLU A 190 -23.14 13.97 8.34
C GLU A 190 -22.12 13.82 9.46
N LYS A 191 -22.39 12.94 10.43
CA LYS A 191 -21.41 12.62 11.47
C LYS A 191 -20.10 12.11 10.87
N SER A 192 -20.19 11.30 9.80
CA SER A 192 -19.03 10.79 9.07
C SER A 192 -18.15 11.89 8.49
N ILE A 193 -18.71 12.95 7.89
CA ILE A 193 -17.93 14.08 7.39
C ILE A 193 -17.38 14.96 8.53
N PHE A 194 -18.10 15.10 9.64
CA PHE A 194 -17.60 15.82 10.81
C PHE A 194 -16.42 15.11 11.47
N VAL A 195 -16.46 13.77 11.54
CA VAL A 195 -15.31 12.95 11.98
C VAL A 195 -14.11 13.13 11.05
N SER A 196 -14.33 13.19 9.73
CA SER A 196 -13.27 13.52 8.77
C SER A 196 -12.73 14.94 8.98
N ALA A 197 -13.57 15.92 9.29
CA ALA A 197 -13.14 17.28 9.63
C ALA A 197 -12.24 17.31 10.88
N ILE A 198 -12.61 16.58 11.94
CA ILE A 198 -11.78 16.45 13.15
C ILE A 198 -10.44 15.78 12.82
N SER A 199 -10.43 14.77 11.94
CA SER A 199 -9.21 14.10 11.49
C SER A 199 -8.29 15.04 10.69
N LEU A 200 -8.85 15.81 9.75
CA LEU A 200 -8.07 16.84 9.03
C LEU A 200 -7.55 17.92 9.99
N SER A 201 -8.35 18.29 10.99
CA SER A 201 -7.98 19.24 12.03
C SER A 201 -6.79 18.74 12.85
N SER A 202 -6.74 17.44 13.20
CA SER A 202 -5.61 16.86 13.93
C SER A 202 -4.34 16.77 13.08
N PHE A 203 -4.46 16.50 11.77
CA PHE A 203 -3.32 16.53 10.84
C PHE A 203 -2.76 17.95 10.68
N ARG A 204 -3.64 18.97 10.73
CA ARG A 204 -3.24 20.38 10.61
C ARG A 204 -2.63 20.92 11.91
N THR A 205 -3.22 20.66 13.07
CA THR A 205 -2.65 21.05 14.38
C THR A 205 -2.88 19.97 15.43
N PHE A 206 -1.81 19.65 16.17
CA PHE A 206 -1.89 18.68 17.24
C PHE A 206 -2.63 19.23 18.46
N GLN A 207 -3.57 18.45 18.96
CA GLN A 207 -4.18 18.66 20.26
C GLN A 207 -4.73 17.32 20.80
N ALA A 208 -4.51 17.03 22.08
CA ALA A 208 -4.97 15.79 22.70
C ALA A 208 -6.51 15.66 22.65
N GLU A 209 -7.22 16.77 22.87
CA GLU A 209 -8.69 16.83 22.84
C GLU A 209 -9.25 16.32 21.50
N LYS A 210 -8.66 16.67 20.35
CA LYS A 210 -9.12 16.20 19.03
C LYS A 210 -9.07 14.68 18.93
N LEU A 211 -8.01 14.06 19.47
CA LEU A 211 -7.89 12.59 19.51
C LEU A 211 -8.95 11.97 20.41
N PHE A 212 -9.22 12.58 21.58
CA PHE A 212 -10.29 12.11 22.47
C PHE A 212 -11.67 12.19 21.81
N ARG A 213 -11.95 13.22 21.01
CA ARG A 213 -13.21 13.31 20.25
C ARG A 213 -13.34 12.19 19.22
N LEU A 214 -12.27 11.84 18.51
CA LEU A 214 -12.27 10.69 17.59
C LEU A 214 -12.56 9.37 18.35
N ILE A 215 -12.06 9.23 19.57
CA ILE A 215 -12.33 8.06 20.41
C ILE A 215 -13.78 8.02 20.87
N ASP A 216 -14.37 9.17 21.19
CA ASP A 216 -15.77 9.23 21.59
C ASP A 216 -16.68 8.80 20.42
N PHE A 217 -16.39 9.23 19.19
CA PHE A 217 -17.09 8.72 18.00
C PHE A 217 -16.85 7.23 17.77
N TYR A 218 -15.63 6.71 17.97
CA TYR A 218 -15.38 5.27 17.90
C TYR A 218 -16.21 4.48 18.92
N ARG A 219 -16.30 4.98 20.16
CA ARG A 219 -17.06 4.36 21.25
C ARG A 219 -18.57 4.41 21.05
N SER A 220 -19.08 5.34 20.22
CA SER A 220 -20.50 5.39 19.89
C SER A 220 -20.99 4.11 19.19
N GLY A 221 -20.09 3.39 18.51
CA GLY A 221 -20.42 2.15 17.80
C GLY A 221 -21.30 2.35 16.55
N GLU A 222 -21.53 3.58 16.12
CA GLU A 222 -22.28 3.88 14.89
C GLU A 222 -21.46 3.46 13.67
N GLU A 223 -21.99 2.51 12.88
CA GLU A 223 -21.34 1.98 11.68
C GLU A 223 -21.01 3.10 10.69
N LYS A 224 -19.91 2.95 9.95
CA LYS A 224 -19.29 3.94 9.05
C LYS A 224 -18.68 5.14 9.78
N VAL A 225 -19.27 5.60 10.89
CA VAL A 225 -18.74 6.68 11.73
C VAL A 225 -17.56 6.20 12.57
N MET A 226 -17.69 5.05 13.24
CA MET A 226 -16.64 4.51 14.11
C MET A 226 -15.37 4.13 13.34
N GLU A 227 -15.50 3.56 12.13
CA GLU A 227 -14.39 3.17 11.26
C GLU A 227 -13.59 4.38 10.84
N ARG A 228 -14.28 5.46 10.47
CA ARG A 228 -13.67 6.74 10.12
C ARG A 228 -12.95 7.36 11.30
N ALA A 229 -13.56 7.32 12.47
CA ALA A 229 -13.00 7.91 13.68
C ALA A 229 -11.73 7.18 14.13
N LEU A 230 -11.75 5.85 14.12
CA LEU A 230 -10.57 5.05 14.43
C LEU A 230 -9.48 5.18 13.36
N THR A 231 -9.85 5.25 12.08
CA THR A 231 -8.89 5.48 10.99
C THR A 231 -8.19 6.83 11.14
N GLY A 232 -8.93 7.91 11.39
CA GLY A 232 -8.38 9.23 11.66
C GLY A 232 -7.49 9.27 12.91
N LEU A 233 -7.90 8.53 13.97
CA LEU A 233 -7.11 8.39 15.19
C LEU A 233 -5.78 7.69 14.89
N ILE A 234 -5.78 6.57 14.18
CA ILE A 234 -4.58 5.79 13.84
C ILE A 234 -3.59 6.62 13.01
N PHE A 235 -4.07 7.31 11.97
CA PHE A 235 -3.22 8.23 11.20
C PHE A 235 -2.63 9.33 12.09
N SER A 236 -3.43 9.91 12.99
CA SER A 236 -2.95 10.96 13.90
C SER A 236 -1.90 10.45 14.87
N LEU A 237 -2.12 9.28 15.47
CA LEU A 237 -1.18 8.65 16.39
C LEU A 237 0.13 8.28 15.70
N TYR A 238 0.07 7.79 14.46
CA TYR A 238 1.25 7.52 13.65
C TYR A 238 1.99 8.81 13.27
N TYR A 239 1.27 9.81 12.76
CA TYR A 239 1.84 11.10 12.34
C TYR A 239 2.57 11.80 13.49
N TYR A 240 2.07 11.66 14.73
CA TYR A 240 2.65 12.23 15.94
C TYR A 240 3.34 11.19 16.85
N ASN A 241 3.83 10.08 16.29
CA ASN A 241 4.31 8.90 17.04
C ASN A 241 5.27 9.21 18.21
N ASN A 242 6.25 10.10 18.00
CA ASN A 242 7.19 10.46 19.07
C ASN A 242 6.60 11.48 20.05
N ARG A 243 5.66 12.32 19.58
CA ARG A 243 5.07 13.40 20.35
C ARG A 243 4.05 12.88 21.36
N ILE A 244 3.26 11.86 21.03
CA ILE A 244 2.24 11.30 21.92
C ILE A 244 2.82 10.80 23.25
N LEU A 245 4.10 10.41 23.28
CA LEU A 245 4.82 10.01 24.49
C LEU A 245 4.97 11.12 25.52
N HIS A 246 4.85 12.38 25.10
CA HIS A 246 4.87 13.54 26.00
C HIS A 246 3.49 13.87 26.57
N TYR A 247 2.46 13.08 26.28
CA TYR A 247 1.08 13.28 26.74
C TYR A 247 0.57 12.00 27.43
N PRO A 248 0.84 11.84 28.74
CA PRO A 248 0.48 10.63 29.49
C PRO A 248 -1.01 10.27 29.45
N GLU A 249 -1.87 11.27 29.30
CA GLU A 249 -3.32 11.10 29.13
C GLU A 249 -3.67 10.35 27.83
N ILE A 250 -2.90 10.55 26.75
CA ILE A 250 -3.07 9.84 25.48
C ILE A 250 -2.57 8.41 25.64
N THR A 251 -1.35 8.22 26.15
CA THR A 251 -0.77 6.87 26.30
C THR A 251 -1.60 6.01 27.25
N SER A 252 -2.04 6.56 28.39
CA SER A 252 -2.91 5.87 29.34
C SER A 252 -4.23 5.44 28.70
N MET A 253 -4.83 6.32 27.90
CA MET A 253 -6.07 6.03 27.18
C MET A 253 -5.86 4.91 26.14
N ILE A 254 -4.79 4.95 25.34
CA ILE A 254 -4.49 3.93 24.32
C ILE A 254 -4.26 2.58 24.98
N THR A 255 -3.47 2.54 26.07
CA THR A 255 -3.25 1.32 26.85
C THR A 255 -4.55 0.78 27.44
N LYS A 256 -5.49 1.66 27.84
CA LYS A 256 -6.82 1.23 28.31
C LYS A 256 -7.66 0.64 27.17
N LEU A 257 -7.69 1.27 26.00
CA LEU A 257 -8.40 0.76 24.82
C LEU A 257 -7.80 -0.56 24.33
N GLY A 258 -6.47 -0.72 24.40
CA GLY A 258 -5.76 -1.96 24.08
C GLY A 258 -6.14 -3.16 24.96
N LYS A 259 -6.91 -2.98 26.03
CA LYS A 259 -7.47 -4.12 26.79
C LYS A 259 -8.66 -4.76 26.08
N ASP A 260 -9.35 -4.03 25.20
CA ASP A 260 -10.49 -4.52 24.43
C ASP A 260 -10.02 -5.28 23.19
N ARG A 261 -10.49 -6.53 23.04
CA ARG A 261 -10.17 -7.39 21.89
C ARG A 261 -10.65 -6.78 20.57
N ASN A 262 -11.84 -6.18 20.55
CA ASN A 262 -12.41 -5.59 19.34
C ASN A 262 -11.58 -4.39 18.87
N PHE A 263 -11.22 -3.49 19.80
CA PHE A 263 -10.34 -2.37 19.49
C PHE A 263 -9.00 -2.81 18.87
N ARG A 264 -8.39 -3.88 19.40
CA ARG A 264 -7.13 -4.40 18.86
C ARG A 264 -7.29 -4.96 17.46
N GLU A 265 -8.35 -5.72 17.23
CA GLU A 265 -8.62 -6.29 15.91
C GLU A 265 -8.97 -5.21 14.88
N HIS A 266 -9.83 -4.25 15.24
CA HIS A 266 -10.12 -3.08 14.43
C HIS A 266 -8.85 -2.28 14.09
N THR A 267 -7.94 -2.09 15.05
CA THR A 267 -6.65 -1.44 14.83
C THR A 267 -5.79 -2.22 13.84
N ARG A 268 -5.70 -3.56 13.99
CA ARG A 268 -4.97 -4.44 13.07
C ARG A 268 -5.50 -4.34 11.65
N LEU A 269 -6.83 -4.40 11.49
CA LEU A 269 -7.49 -4.33 10.18
C LEU A 269 -7.26 -2.99 9.48
N ILE A 270 -7.34 -1.87 10.22
CA ILE A 270 -7.04 -0.55 9.66
C ILE A 270 -5.56 -0.44 9.27
N VAL A 271 -4.64 -0.87 10.13
CA VAL A 271 -3.20 -0.83 9.82
C VAL A 271 -2.90 -1.65 8.56
N LEU A 272 -3.46 -2.86 8.46
CA LEU A 272 -3.34 -3.70 7.28
C LEU A 272 -3.82 -2.95 6.03
N GLN A 273 -5.02 -2.36 6.08
CA GLN A 273 -5.59 -1.65 4.93
C GLN A 273 -4.81 -0.40 4.53
N ILE A 274 -4.23 0.33 5.49
CA ILE A 274 -3.32 1.44 5.19
C ILE A 274 -2.05 0.93 4.52
N ILE A 275 -1.47 -0.19 4.98
CA ILE A 275 -0.28 -0.78 4.35
C ILE A 275 -0.58 -1.20 2.90
N ARG A 276 -1.77 -1.76 2.62
CA ARG A 276 -2.17 -2.15 1.25
C ARG A 276 -2.16 -0.98 0.26
N SER A 277 -2.40 0.25 0.74
CA SER A 277 -2.36 1.44 -0.13
C SER A 277 -0.97 1.73 -0.73
N ARG A 278 0.11 1.11 -0.22
CA ARG A 278 1.44 1.17 -0.82
C ARG A 278 1.47 0.57 -2.23
N GLU A 279 0.65 -0.45 -2.48
CA GLU A 279 0.61 -1.17 -3.76
C GLU A 279 -0.19 -0.43 -4.83
N THR A 280 -0.98 0.59 -4.46
CA THR A 280 -1.92 1.27 -5.36
C THR A 280 -1.24 1.84 -6.61
N GLU A 281 -0.08 2.48 -6.48
CA GLU A 281 0.62 3.08 -7.63
C GLU A 281 1.18 2.02 -8.59
N ASP A 282 1.77 0.95 -8.06
CA ASP A 282 2.33 -0.14 -8.88
C ASP A 282 1.22 -0.98 -9.52
N LEU A 283 0.12 -1.22 -8.81
CA LEU A 283 -1.05 -1.90 -9.34
C LEU A 283 -1.72 -1.08 -10.45
N SER A 284 -1.85 0.23 -10.25
CA SER A 284 -2.34 1.17 -11.27
C SER A 284 -1.48 1.13 -12.53
N ARG A 285 -0.15 1.08 -12.39
CA ARG A 285 0.79 0.94 -13.50
C ARG A 285 0.61 -0.39 -14.22
N LYS A 286 0.57 -1.51 -13.50
CA LYS A 286 0.34 -2.85 -14.06
C LYS A 286 -0.98 -2.91 -14.84
N LEU A 287 -2.06 -2.33 -14.30
CA LEU A 287 -3.35 -2.28 -14.97
C LEU A 287 -3.27 -1.51 -16.30
N HIS A 288 -2.63 -0.34 -16.31
CA HIS A 288 -2.57 0.51 -17.49
C HIS A 288 -1.58 0.03 -18.56
N GLU A 289 -0.42 -0.48 -18.16
CA GLU A 289 0.67 -0.87 -19.07
C GLU A 289 0.51 -2.31 -19.58
N GLU A 290 -0.06 -3.22 -18.79
CA GLU A 290 -0.13 -4.64 -19.14
C GLU A 290 -1.54 -5.13 -19.43
N ILE A 291 -2.53 -4.76 -18.61
CA ILE A 291 -3.85 -5.41 -18.63
C ILE A 291 -4.80 -4.72 -19.61
N LEU A 292 -5.02 -3.41 -19.48
CA LEU A 292 -5.94 -2.66 -20.34
C LEU A 292 -5.60 -2.77 -21.83
N PRO A 293 -4.32 -2.74 -22.28
CA PRO A 293 -3.98 -2.94 -23.68
C PRO A 293 -4.34 -4.33 -24.21
N LYS A 294 -4.29 -5.38 -23.36
CA LYS A 294 -4.72 -6.73 -23.73
C LYS A 294 -6.24 -6.80 -23.87
N VAL A 295 -6.98 -6.16 -22.98
CA VAL A 295 -8.46 -6.10 -23.03
C VAL A 295 -8.93 -5.28 -24.24
N ALA A 296 -8.32 -4.13 -24.54
CA ALA A 296 -8.71 -3.26 -25.65
C ALA A 296 -8.63 -3.95 -27.02
N LYS A 297 -7.66 -4.86 -27.22
CA LYS A 297 -7.53 -5.66 -28.45
C LYS A 297 -8.71 -6.61 -28.70
N LEU A 298 -9.56 -6.84 -27.69
CA LEU A 298 -10.70 -7.75 -27.76
C LEU A 298 -12.03 -7.06 -28.04
N LYS A 299 -12.08 -5.72 -28.01
CA LYS A 299 -13.30 -4.93 -28.21
C LYS A 299 -14.15 -5.42 -29.40
N PRO A 300 -13.59 -5.74 -30.59
CA PRO A 300 -14.40 -6.22 -31.71
C PRO A 300 -15.04 -7.60 -31.47
N ARG A 301 -14.31 -8.53 -30.81
CA ARG A 301 -14.79 -9.89 -30.51
C ARG A 301 -15.84 -9.93 -29.40
N ILE A 302 -15.70 -9.02 -28.43
CA ILE A 302 -16.64 -8.86 -27.34
C ILE A 302 -17.94 -8.24 -27.87
N GLU A 303 -17.86 -7.23 -28.73
CA GLU A 303 -19.03 -6.62 -29.40
C GLU A 303 -19.74 -7.61 -30.34
N GLU A 304 -19.03 -8.48 -31.07
CA GLU A 304 -19.63 -9.52 -31.91
C GLU A 304 -20.33 -10.64 -31.11
N LYS A 305 -19.81 -11.01 -29.93
CA LYS A 305 -20.42 -12.06 -29.08
C LYS A 305 -21.48 -11.51 -28.12
N LEU A 306 -21.43 -10.21 -27.78
CA LEU A 306 -22.47 -9.48 -27.05
C LEU A 306 -23.46 -8.84 -28.04
N ASP A 307 -23.91 -9.59 -29.03
CA ASP A 307 -25.11 -9.24 -29.80
C ASP A 307 -26.32 -9.36 -28.85
N LEU A 308 -26.45 -8.36 -27.98
CA LEU A 308 -27.32 -8.31 -26.81
C LEU A 308 -28.80 -8.38 -27.18
N ASP A 309 -29.14 -8.11 -28.44
CA ASP A 309 -30.49 -8.24 -28.99
C ASP A 309 -30.86 -9.72 -29.28
N ASN A 310 -29.88 -10.61 -29.43
CA ASN A 310 -30.09 -12.03 -29.77
C ASN A 310 -29.99 -12.99 -28.57
N ILE A 311 -29.57 -12.53 -27.39
CA ILE A 311 -29.37 -13.39 -26.20
C ILE A 311 -30.61 -13.46 -25.29
N LEU A 312 -31.58 -12.54 -25.44
CA LEU A 312 -32.78 -12.53 -24.62
C LEU A 312 -34.03 -12.77 -25.48
N PRO A 313 -34.58 -14.00 -25.54
CA PRO A 313 -35.99 -14.17 -25.85
C PRO A 313 -36.79 -13.50 -24.73
N GLY A 314 -37.87 -12.80 -25.09
CA GLY A 314 -38.82 -12.26 -24.13
C GLY A 314 -39.29 -13.35 -23.14
N ASP A 315 -39.37 -12.97 -21.88
CA ASP A 315 -40.09 -13.67 -20.81
C ASP A 315 -39.54 -15.03 -20.31
N GLN A 316 -38.25 -15.14 -20.02
CA GLN A 316 -37.75 -16.21 -19.13
C GLN A 316 -36.79 -15.68 -18.06
N TYR A 317 -37.38 -15.21 -16.95
CA TYR A 317 -36.67 -15.14 -15.66
C TYR A 317 -36.38 -16.58 -15.20
N GLY A 318 -35.14 -17.06 -15.38
CA GLY A 318 -34.74 -18.33 -14.76
C GLY A 318 -33.51 -19.06 -15.29
N GLU A 319 -32.96 -18.70 -16.45
CA GLU A 319 -31.76 -19.39 -16.93
C GLU A 319 -30.47 -18.73 -16.45
N LYS A 320 -29.63 -19.58 -15.86
CA LYS A 320 -28.34 -19.28 -15.23
C LYS A 320 -27.44 -18.45 -16.15
N ASN A 321 -26.75 -17.51 -15.51
CA ASN A 321 -25.68 -16.69 -16.07
C ASN A 321 -24.79 -17.51 -17.03
N PRO A 322 -24.48 -17.02 -18.26
CA PRO A 322 -23.51 -17.67 -19.11
C PRO A 322 -22.17 -17.77 -18.38
N ASP A 323 -21.65 -18.98 -18.28
CA ASP A 323 -20.34 -19.25 -17.70
C ASP A 323 -19.31 -18.38 -18.44
N TRP A 324 -18.62 -17.45 -17.74
CA TRP A 324 -17.60 -16.58 -18.36
C TRP A 324 -16.54 -17.40 -19.10
N SER A 325 -16.37 -18.66 -18.70
CA SER A 325 -15.57 -19.69 -19.38
C SER A 325 -15.95 -19.86 -20.86
N ASP A 326 -17.24 -19.82 -21.19
CA ASP A 326 -17.76 -19.99 -22.56
C ASP A 326 -17.59 -18.73 -23.41
N MET A 327 -17.69 -17.55 -22.79
CA MET A 327 -17.50 -16.26 -23.48
C MET A 327 -16.04 -16.08 -23.94
N PHE A 328 -15.08 -16.53 -23.11
CA PHE A 328 -13.63 -16.44 -23.34
C PHE A 328 -12.98 -17.74 -23.85
N LYS A 329 -13.77 -18.74 -24.27
CA LYS A 329 -13.26 -19.94 -24.95
C LYS A 329 -12.33 -19.55 -26.12
N GLY A 330 -11.06 -19.96 -26.02
CA GLY A 330 -10.00 -19.63 -26.98
C GLY A 330 -9.00 -18.55 -26.55
N SER A 331 -9.11 -18.02 -25.32
CA SER A 331 -8.16 -17.04 -24.76
C SER A 331 -7.87 -17.26 -23.27
N GLU A 332 -7.11 -18.31 -22.94
CA GLU A 332 -6.74 -18.69 -21.56
C GLU A 332 -6.01 -17.57 -20.79
N ASP A 333 -5.11 -16.83 -21.46
CA ASP A 333 -4.35 -15.73 -20.85
C ASP A 333 -5.25 -14.60 -20.31
N ILE A 334 -6.42 -14.40 -20.94
CA ILE A 334 -7.34 -13.31 -20.61
C ILE A 334 -8.22 -13.71 -19.43
N PHE A 335 -8.72 -14.95 -19.41
CA PHE A 335 -9.43 -15.50 -18.26
C PHE A 335 -8.56 -15.40 -17.00
N ARG A 336 -7.29 -15.81 -17.12
CA ARG A 336 -6.31 -15.70 -16.03
C ARG A 336 -6.09 -14.25 -15.58
N THR A 337 -6.03 -13.30 -16.52
CA THR A 337 -5.84 -11.89 -16.19
C THR A 337 -7.05 -11.30 -15.45
N MET A 338 -8.27 -11.66 -15.85
CA MET A 338 -9.50 -11.25 -15.16
C MET A 338 -9.63 -11.88 -13.78
N GLU A 339 -9.31 -13.17 -13.65
CA GLU A 339 -9.26 -13.87 -12.36
C GLU A 339 -8.23 -13.23 -11.41
N GLU A 340 -7.05 -12.86 -11.91
CA GLU A 340 -6.05 -12.12 -11.15
C GLU A 340 -6.57 -10.76 -10.67
N LEU A 341 -7.30 -10.01 -11.52
CA LEU A 341 -7.91 -8.73 -11.13
C LEU A 341 -8.99 -8.91 -10.07
N THR A 342 -9.90 -9.86 -10.26
CA THR A 342 -10.96 -10.15 -9.29
C THR A 342 -10.36 -10.56 -7.95
N LYS A 343 -9.31 -11.38 -7.95
CA LYS A 343 -8.60 -11.76 -6.73
C LYS A 343 -8.00 -10.55 -6.02
N LEU A 344 -7.33 -9.66 -6.76
CA LEU A 344 -6.76 -8.43 -6.19
C LEU A 344 -7.86 -7.53 -5.60
N GLN A 345 -9.02 -7.43 -6.26
CA GLN A 345 -10.18 -6.70 -5.75
C GLN A 345 -10.74 -7.33 -4.46
N MET A 346 -10.91 -8.65 -4.43
CA MET A 346 -11.37 -9.38 -3.23
C MET A 346 -10.38 -9.26 -2.07
N GLU A 347 -9.09 -9.16 -2.36
CA GLU A 347 -8.04 -8.89 -1.37
C GLU A 347 -8.06 -7.43 -0.86
N GLY A 348 -8.88 -6.54 -1.43
CA GLY A 348 -8.99 -5.13 -1.05
C GLY A 348 -7.94 -4.22 -1.67
N ALA A 349 -7.28 -4.68 -2.75
CA ALA A 349 -6.34 -3.87 -3.51
C ALA A 349 -7.07 -2.85 -4.39
N ASP A 350 -6.46 -1.69 -4.54
CA ASP A 350 -7.08 -0.55 -5.21
C ASP A 350 -6.76 -0.52 -6.71
N VAL A 351 -7.53 -1.28 -7.47
CA VAL A 351 -7.41 -1.34 -8.95
C VAL A 351 -8.03 -0.15 -9.66
N TYR A 352 -8.93 0.60 -9.00
CA TYR A 352 -9.77 1.61 -9.65
C TYR A 352 -9.17 3.02 -9.64
N MET A 353 -8.10 3.25 -8.88
CA MET A 353 -7.44 4.55 -8.76
C MET A 353 -7.16 5.23 -10.11
N SER A 354 -6.54 4.53 -11.08
CA SER A 354 -6.25 5.13 -12.40
C SER A 354 -7.51 5.44 -13.20
N ALA A 355 -8.49 4.54 -13.19
CA ALA A 355 -9.73 4.68 -13.95
C ALA A 355 -10.52 5.94 -13.54
N PHE A 356 -10.58 6.22 -12.24
CA PHE A 356 -11.34 7.36 -11.71
C PHE A 356 -10.51 8.61 -11.46
N SER A 357 -9.18 8.53 -11.56
CA SER A 357 -8.30 9.69 -11.31
C SER A 357 -8.66 10.91 -12.16
N ASN A 358 -9.00 10.68 -13.44
CA ASN A 358 -9.40 11.73 -14.37
C ASN A 358 -10.82 12.26 -14.14
N LEU A 359 -11.64 11.56 -13.35
CA LEU A 359 -13.02 11.95 -13.08
C LEU A 359 -13.17 12.84 -11.82
N LYS A 360 -12.06 13.33 -11.26
CA LYS A 360 -12.04 14.25 -10.10
C LYS A 360 -12.17 15.73 -10.47
N HIS A 361 -12.53 16.05 -11.71
CA HIS A 361 -12.67 17.43 -12.19
C HIS A 361 -14.07 18.05 -11.94
N PHE A 362 -15.05 17.28 -11.48
CA PHE A 362 -16.42 17.76 -11.27
C PHE A 362 -16.50 18.83 -10.17
N ASP A 363 -17.44 19.76 -10.29
CA ASP A 363 -17.67 20.85 -9.32
C ASP A 363 -17.92 20.34 -7.90
N PHE A 364 -18.50 19.14 -7.78
CA PHE A 364 -18.67 18.43 -6.51
C PHE A 364 -17.36 18.38 -5.69
N PHE A 365 -16.21 18.16 -6.31
CA PHE A 365 -14.91 18.06 -5.63
C PHE A 365 -14.21 19.41 -5.39
N LYS A 366 -14.82 20.53 -5.79
CA LYS A 366 -14.34 21.86 -5.40
C LYS A 366 -14.58 22.12 -3.92
N ASP A 367 -15.65 21.54 -3.36
CA ASP A 367 -15.93 21.57 -1.94
C ASP A 367 -15.10 20.49 -1.21
N PHE A 368 -14.42 20.91 -0.15
CA PHE A 368 -13.50 20.07 0.60
C PHE A 368 -14.20 18.88 1.29
N LYS A 369 -15.42 19.09 1.82
CA LYS A 369 -16.14 18.05 2.56
C LYS A 369 -16.49 16.86 1.68
N ASN A 370 -16.69 17.11 0.39
CA ASN A 370 -17.15 16.12 -0.58
C ASN A 370 -16.08 15.08 -0.95
N TRP A 371 -14.80 15.36 -0.72
CA TRP A 371 -13.74 14.35 -0.79
C TRP A 371 -13.90 13.24 0.24
N PHE A 372 -14.59 13.55 1.34
CA PHE A 372 -14.82 12.63 2.45
C PHE A 372 -16.29 12.25 2.57
N MET A 373 -17.18 12.68 1.67
CA MET A 373 -18.59 12.34 1.76
C MET A 373 -18.77 10.82 1.57
N PRO A 374 -19.33 10.08 2.54
CA PRO A 374 -19.69 8.69 2.28
C PRO A 374 -20.76 8.62 1.19
N PHE A 375 -20.76 7.57 0.40
CA PHE A 375 -21.77 7.38 -0.61
C PHE A 375 -23.05 6.87 0.05
N TYR A 376 -24.18 7.53 -0.24
CA TYR A 376 -25.51 7.07 0.14
C TYR A 376 -26.51 7.36 -0.99
N PRO A 377 -27.49 6.48 -1.25
CA PRO A 377 -28.39 6.58 -2.40
C PRO A 377 -29.21 7.88 -2.46
N ASP A 378 -29.67 8.37 -1.32
CA ASP A 378 -30.53 9.56 -1.23
C ASP A 378 -29.76 10.89 -1.31
N HIS A 379 -28.51 10.88 -1.77
CA HIS A 379 -27.70 12.10 -1.85
C HIS A 379 -28.24 13.02 -2.96
N GLU A 380 -28.33 14.32 -2.68
CA GLU A 380 -28.91 15.34 -3.58
C GLU A 380 -28.33 15.35 -5.02
N VAL A 381 -27.01 15.16 -5.15
CA VAL A 381 -26.32 15.04 -6.45
C VAL A 381 -26.83 13.86 -7.28
N ILE A 382 -27.29 12.80 -6.63
CA ILE A 382 -27.94 11.67 -7.29
C ILE A 382 -29.35 12.09 -7.71
N ASN A 383 -30.08 12.79 -6.84
CA ASN A 383 -31.43 13.35 -7.09
C ASN A 383 -31.51 14.28 -8.31
N GLU A 384 -30.45 15.06 -8.57
CA GLU A 384 -30.36 15.90 -9.77
C GLU A 384 -30.34 15.10 -11.09
N ILE A 385 -30.01 13.81 -11.06
CA ILE A 385 -29.85 12.94 -12.24
C ILE A 385 -31.17 12.21 -12.61
N PHE A 386 -32.22 12.31 -11.78
CA PHE A 386 -33.52 11.64 -11.98
C PHE A 386 -34.35 12.18 -13.16
N HIS A 387 -33.97 13.32 -13.73
CA HIS A 387 -34.68 13.94 -14.85
C HIS A 387 -34.26 13.39 -16.23
N ASP A 388 -33.41 12.37 -16.26
CA ASP A 388 -32.97 11.71 -17.50
C ASP A 388 -34.00 10.65 -17.93
N GLU A 389 -34.50 10.72 -19.16
CA GLU A 389 -35.53 9.80 -19.69
C GLU A 389 -35.09 8.32 -19.73
N VAL A 390 -33.78 8.06 -19.72
CA VAL A 390 -33.19 6.70 -19.77
C VAL A 390 -32.84 6.18 -18.38
N LEU A 391 -32.44 7.05 -17.45
CA LEU A 391 -32.13 6.67 -16.08
C LEU A 391 -33.37 6.68 -15.17
N GLY A 392 -34.30 7.63 -15.35
CA GLY A 392 -35.66 7.67 -14.77
C GLY A 392 -35.80 7.08 -13.35
N PRO A 393 -36.88 6.36 -13.00
CA PRO A 393 -37.01 5.68 -11.70
C PRO A 393 -35.97 4.56 -11.45
N GLY A 394 -35.00 4.35 -12.35
CA GLY A 394 -33.88 3.41 -12.20
C GLY A 394 -32.59 4.02 -11.62
N THR A 395 -32.53 5.34 -11.37
CA THR A 395 -31.40 5.96 -10.64
C THR A 395 -31.29 5.42 -9.21
N ASP A 396 -32.42 5.15 -8.55
CA ASP A 396 -32.46 4.53 -7.22
C ASP A 396 -31.80 3.16 -7.24
N GLU A 397 -32.11 2.32 -8.23
CA GLU A 397 -31.55 0.97 -8.33
C GLU A 397 -30.03 0.99 -8.55
N LEU A 398 -29.51 1.89 -9.39
CA LEU A 398 -28.07 2.03 -9.60
C LEU A 398 -27.37 2.62 -8.39
N ALA A 399 -27.97 3.60 -7.73
CA ALA A 399 -27.42 4.17 -6.51
C ALA A 399 -27.38 3.12 -5.39
N GLU A 400 -28.44 2.32 -5.22
CA GLU A 400 -28.47 1.17 -4.32
C GLU A 400 -27.43 0.11 -4.69
N ALA A 401 -27.23 -0.15 -5.98
CA ALA A 401 -26.19 -1.05 -6.48
C ALA A 401 -24.79 -0.59 -6.06
N LEU A 402 -24.48 0.67 -6.34
CA LEU A 402 -23.20 1.27 -6.00
C LEU A 402 -23.02 1.36 -4.49
N TYR A 403 -24.09 1.61 -3.73
CA TYR A 403 -24.04 1.62 -2.28
C TYR A 403 -23.56 0.28 -1.73
N LYS A 404 -24.14 -0.83 -2.22
CA LYS A 404 -23.77 -2.21 -1.82
C LYS A 404 -22.41 -2.66 -2.34
N THR A 405 -21.87 -2.00 -3.36
CA THR A 405 -20.57 -2.37 -3.96
C THR A 405 -19.39 -2.09 -3.02
N PRO A 406 -18.62 -3.12 -2.59
CA PRO A 406 -17.58 -2.94 -1.56
C PRO A 406 -16.25 -2.39 -2.11
N PHE A 407 -15.92 -2.66 -3.37
CA PHE A 407 -14.59 -2.43 -3.96
C PHE A 407 -14.37 -1.06 -4.61
N ILE A 408 -15.39 -0.20 -4.66
CA ILE A 408 -15.28 1.19 -5.15
C ILE A 408 -15.31 2.13 -3.94
N CYS A 409 -14.40 3.10 -3.87
CA CYS A 409 -14.41 4.09 -2.79
C CYS A 409 -15.54 5.13 -2.97
N ASN A 410 -15.91 5.87 -1.92
CA ASN A 410 -17.08 6.74 -1.97
C ASN A 410 -16.93 7.86 -3.01
N SER A 411 -15.77 8.51 -3.06
CA SER A 411 -15.52 9.57 -4.03
C SER A 411 -15.54 9.04 -5.47
N ASP A 412 -15.12 7.81 -5.72
CA ASP A 412 -15.18 7.18 -7.05
C ASP A 412 -16.63 6.87 -7.45
N LYS A 413 -17.49 6.43 -6.51
CA LYS A 413 -18.94 6.26 -6.73
C LYS A 413 -19.63 7.57 -7.13
N TYR A 414 -19.35 8.68 -6.45
CA TYR A 414 -19.87 9.99 -6.86
C TYR A 414 -19.33 10.41 -8.25
N SER A 415 -18.05 10.16 -8.53
CA SER A 415 -17.45 10.48 -9.83
C SER A 415 -18.12 9.70 -10.97
N LEU A 416 -18.45 8.42 -10.72
CA LEU A 416 -19.17 7.58 -11.66
C LEU A 416 -20.55 8.15 -11.96
N ILE A 417 -21.35 8.41 -10.93
CA ILE A 417 -22.71 8.93 -11.04
C ILE A 417 -22.72 10.28 -11.78
N LEU A 418 -21.84 11.22 -11.39
CA LEU A 418 -21.71 12.52 -12.04
C LEU A 418 -21.32 12.40 -13.52
N ASN A 419 -20.49 11.41 -13.85
CA ASN A 419 -20.08 11.17 -15.23
C ASN A 419 -21.22 10.61 -16.09
N LEU A 420 -22.16 9.84 -15.51
CA LEU A 420 -23.29 9.28 -16.24
C LEU A 420 -24.08 10.36 -16.98
N LYS A 421 -24.25 11.56 -16.40
CA LYS A 421 -24.96 12.69 -17.03
C LYS A 421 -24.45 13.00 -18.44
N TYR A 422 -23.17 12.78 -18.70
CA TYR A 422 -22.51 13.12 -19.95
C TYR A 422 -22.40 11.94 -20.93
N LEU A 423 -22.80 10.72 -20.54
CA LEU A 423 -22.74 9.56 -21.40
C LEU A 423 -23.95 9.46 -22.34
N PRO A 424 -23.77 8.93 -23.58
CA PRO A 424 -24.87 8.58 -24.46
C PRO A 424 -25.82 7.53 -23.86
N SER A 425 -27.10 7.58 -24.24
CA SER A 425 -28.15 6.66 -23.76
C SER A 425 -27.79 5.18 -23.87
N SER A 426 -27.21 4.77 -25.00
CA SER A 426 -26.78 3.37 -25.22
C SER A 426 -25.71 2.91 -24.22
N GLN A 427 -24.78 3.79 -23.86
CA GLN A 427 -23.73 3.49 -22.88
C GLN A 427 -24.29 3.45 -21.46
N LYS A 428 -25.21 4.36 -21.11
CA LYS A 428 -25.93 4.35 -19.82
C LYS A 428 -26.65 3.01 -19.60
N THR A 429 -27.44 2.58 -20.59
CA THR A 429 -28.17 1.30 -20.51
C THR A 429 -27.23 0.11 -20.41
N MET A 430 -26.11 0.11 -21.15
CA MET A 430 -25.10 -0.94 -21.04
C MET A 430 -24.49 -1.00 -19.64
N MET A 431 -24.10 0.15 -19.07
CA MET A 431 -23.54 0.20 -17.72
C MET A 431 -24.52 -0.30 -16.66
N LEU A 432 -25.79 0.13 -16.72
CA LEU A 432 -26.84 -0.37 -15.82
C LEU A 432 -26.99 -1.88 -15.87
N LYS A 433 -27.00 -2.47 -17.08
CA LYS A 433 -27.10 -3.92 -17.24
C LYS A 433 -25.89 -4.65 -16.62
N VAL A 434 -24.68 -4.14 -16.84
CA VAL A 434 -23.46 -4.71 -16.24
C VAL A 434 -23.50 -4.64 -14.71
N PHE A 435 -23.88 -3.48 -14.15
CA PHE A 435 -23.98 -3.33 -12.69
C PHE A 435 -25.04 -4.23 -12.07
N ARG A 436 -26.19 -4.45 -12.73
CA ARG A 436 -27.21 -5.40 -12.26
C ARG A 436 -26.65 -6.83 -12.21
N LEU A 437 -25.96 -7.27 -13.28
CA LEU A 437 -25.33 -8.59 -13.31
C LEU A 437 -24.28 -8.77 -12.20
N GLU A 438 -23.51 -7.72 -11.92
CA GLU A 438 -22.50 -7.73 -10.87
C GLU A 438 -23.14 -7.76 -9.47
N LEU A 439 -24.21 -7.01 -9.26
CA LEU A 439 -25.03 -7.04 -8.04
C LEU A 439 -25.59 -8.42 -7.74
N ASP A 440 -26.20 -9.06 -8.75
CA ASP A 440 -26.78 -10.40 -8.60
C ASP A 440 -25.68 -11.42 -8.23
N GLY A 441 -24.49 -11.27 -8.83
CA GLY A 441 -23.32 -12.07 -8.47
C GLY A 441 -22.84 -11.83 -7.03
N LEU A 442 -22.83 -10.57 -6.57
CA LEU A 442 -22.44 -10.22 -5.20
C LEU A 442 -23.44 -10.72 -4.15
N GLN A 443 -24.74 -10.61 -4.41
CA GLN A 443 -25.79 -11.11 -3.50
C GLN A 443 -25.71 -12.63 -3.33
N GLN A 444 -25.40 -13.37 -4.40
CA GLN A 444 -25.20 -14.82 -4.34
C GLN A 444 -23.96 -15.23 -3.53
N LEU A 445 -22.93 -14.37 -3.48
CA LEU A 445 -21.77 -14.57 -2.61
C LEU A 445 -22.07 -14.17 -1.16
N GLU A 446 -22.93 -13.17 -0.94
CA GLU A 446 -23.35 -12.72 0.39
C GLU A 446 -24.12 -13.80 1.15
N ASP A 447 -25.06 -14.51 0.50
CA ASP A 447 -25.88 -15.55 1.13
C ASP A 447 -25.08 -16.75 1.69
N GLY A 448 -23.83 -16.94 1.26
CA GLY A 448 -22.95 -18.03 1.73
C GLY A 448 -21.83 -17.63 2.70
N GLU A 449 -21.39 -16.36 2.69
CA GLU A 449 -20.18 -15.93 3.41
C GLU A 449 -20.45 -15.13 4.70
N THR A 450 -21.61 -14.48 4.85
CA THR A 450 -21.92 -13.66 6.04
C THR A 450 -21.88 -14.42 7.36
N GLU A 451 -22.01 -15.75 7.35
CA GLU A 451 -21.89 -16.57 8.56
C GLU A 451 -20.45 -16.79 9.05
N THR A 452 -19.42 -16.46 8.25
CA THR A 452 -18.03 -16.87 8.54
C THR A 452 -17.08 -15.75 8.99
N ASP A 453 -17.35 -14.48 8.68
CA ASP A 453 -16.45 -13.36 9.02
C ASP A 453 -17.18 -12.14 9.62
N PRO A 454 -17.08 -11.91 10.94
CA PRO A 454 -17.79 -10.83 11.62
C PRO A 454 -17.25 -9.42 11.32
N TYR A 455 -16.09 -9.29 10.67
CA TYR A 455 -15.45 -7.98 10.39
C TYR A 455 -15.54 -7.56 8.91
N ARG A 456 -16.32 -8.26 8.07
CA ARG A 456 -16.47 -7.95 6.64
C ARG A 456 -16.86 -6.48 6.41
N ASN A 457 -17.96 -6.03 7.01
CA ASN A 457 -18.47 -4.66 6.83
C ASN A 457 -17.46 -3.62 7.34
N PHE A 458 -16.86 -3.87 8.50
CA PHE A 458 -15.81 -3.02 9.06
C PHE A 458 -14.65 -2.85 8.08
N ARG A 459 -14.14 -3.94 7.50
CA ARG A 459 -13.05 -3.89 6.50
C ARG A 459 -13.47 -3.14 5.24
N THR A 460 -14.68 -3.35 4.74
CA THR A 460 -15.20 -2.63 3.56
C THR A 460 -15.27 -1.13 3.82
N ASN A 461 -15.88 -0.72 4.95
CA ASN A 461 -16.02 0.68 5.33
C ASN A 461 -14.64 1.36 5.51
N VAL A 462 -13.69 0.68 6.16
CA VAL A 462 -12.30 1.16 6.30
C VAL A 462 -11.60 1.26 4.95
N THR A 463 -11.75 0.26 4.07
CA THR A 463 -11.14 0.23 2.73
C THR A 463 -11.56 1.44 1.91
N GLN A 464 -12.87 1.67 1.82
CA GLN A 464 -13.41 2.81 1.09
C GLN A 464 -12.91 4.14 1.67
N TYR A 465 -12.88 4.27 3.00
CA TYR A 465 -12.43 5.52 3.61
C TYR A 465 -10.93 5.77 3.48
N VAL A 466 -10.08 4.75 3.66
CA VAL A 466 -8.63 4.86 3.43
C VAL A 466 -8.35 5.25 1.98
N GLN A 467 -9.09 4.66 1.04
CA GLN A 467 -9.04 5.03 -0.37
C GLN A 467 -9.48 6.48 -0.59
N ASP A 468 -10.58 6.96 0.00
CA ASP A 468 -11.00 8.36 -0.10
C ASP A 468 -9.93 9.33 0.42
N ILE A 469 -9.31 9.04 1.57
CA ILE A 469 -8.17 9.80 2.10
C ILE A 469 -7.03 9.78 1.09
N TYR A 470 -6.72 8.62 0.52
CA TYR A 470 -5.69 8.49 -0.52
C TYR A 470 -5.99 9.35 -1.76
N ARG A 471 -7.24 9.35 -2.28
CA ARG A 471 -7.66 10.21 -3.40
C ARG A 471 -7.43 11.67 -3.05
N PHE A 472 -7.81 12.08 -1.85
CA PHE A 472 -7.62 13.45 -1.41
C PHE A 472 -6.12 13.85 -1.42
N PHE A 473 -5.24 13.06 -0.80
CA PHE A 473 -3.80 13.41 -0.74
C PHE A 473 -3.07 13.26 -2.08
N LYS A 474 -3.54 12.43 -3.01
CA LYS A 474 -2.89 12.21 -4.31
C LYS A 474 -3.45 13.05 -5.45
N LEU A 475 -4.77 13.30 -5.47
CA LEU A 475 -5.47 13.90 -6.62
C LEU A 475 -6.00 15.30 -6.34
N SER A 476 -6.29 15.66 -5.08
CA SER A 476 -6.90 16.95 -4.77
C SER A 476 -6.08 18.11 -5.35
N PRO A 477 -6.75 19.17 -5.87
CA PRO A 477 -6.08 20.42 -6.24
C PRO A 477 -5.27 21.01 -5.09
N TYR A 478 -5.70 20.76 -3.85
CA TYR A 478 -5.11 21.29 -2.63
C TYR A 478 -4.04 20.39 -2.01
N ARG A 479 -3.68 19.25 -2.63
CA ARG A 479 -2.76 18.26 -2.04
C ARG A 479 -1.41 18.82 -1.58
N LYS A 480 -0.92 19.88 -2.25
CA LYS A 480 0.36 20.53 -1.92
C LYS A 480 0.31 21.37 -0.63
N GLU A 481 -0.88 21.67 -0.12
CA GLU A 481 -1.08 22.38 1.14
C GLU A 481 -0.93 21.46 2.35
N PHE A 482 -0.90 20.14 2.13
CA PHE A 482 -0.81 19.13 3.18
C PHE A 482 0.44 18.27 3.03
N GLU A 483 0.86 17.67 4.13
CA GLU A 483 1.83 16.59 4.09
C GLU A 483 1.14 15.29 3.68
N ASP A 484 1.66 14.62 2.66
CA ASP A 484 1.12 13.36 2.17
C ASP A 484 1.29 12.26 3.23
N LEU A 485 0.18 11.82 3.82
CA LEU A 485 0.14 10.77 4.85
C LEU A 485 0.56 9.40 4.31
N PHE A 486 0.52 9.20 3.00
CA PHE A 486 0.91 7.95 2.33
C PHE A 486 2.34 8.01 1.79
N SER A 487 3.07 9.08 2.08
CA SER A 487 4.49 9.16 1.78
C SER A 487 5.33 8.41 2.83
N GLY A 488 6.46 7.85 2.40
CA GLY A 488 7.38 7.13 3.28
C GLY A 488 7.05 5.65 3.46
N LYS A 489 7.55 5.05 4.54
CA LYS A 489 7.48 3.60 4.74
C LYS A 489 6.12 3.11 5.21
N LEU A 490 5.23 3.94 5.79
CA LEU A 490 3.96 3.49 6.38
C LEU A 490 4.11 2.32 7.37
N ASP A 491 5.18 2.32 8.16
CA ASP A 491 5.54 1.30 9.15
C ASP A 491 4.75 1.45 10.46
N ILE A 492 3.43 1.58 10.35
CA ILE A 492 2.54 1.85 11.49
C ILE A 492 2.66 0.79 12.58
N TYR A 493 2.94 -0.46 12.21
CA TYR A 493 3.20 -1.57 13.14
C TYR A 493 4.46 -1.38 14.01
N ASN A 494 5.41 -0.53 13.59
CA ASN A 494 6.60 -0.17 14.36
C ASN A 494 6.40 1.04 15.29
N SER A 495 5.23 1.67 15.21
CA SER A 495 4.89 2.82 16.04
C SER A 495 4.74 2.45 17.52
N GLU A 496 4.96 3.43 18.38
CA GLU A 496 4.84 3.28 19.82
C GLU A 496 3.39 3.05 20.23
N PHE A 497 2.43 3.74 19.61
CA PHE A 497 1.02 3.52 19.93
C PHE A 497 0.60 2.08 19.61
N PHE A 498 1.07 1.50 18.50
CA PHE A 498 0.74 0.13 18.13
C PHE A 498 1.24 -0.85 19.18
N ARG A 499 2.48 -0.66 19.68
CA ARG A 499 3.04 -1.41 20.81
C ARG A 499 2.19 -1.28 22.09
N LEU A 500 1.70 -0.08 22.39
CA LEU A 500 0.88 0.18 23.58
C LEU A 500 -0.50 -0.51 23.56
N THR A 501 -1.00 -0.95 22.40
CA THR A 501 -2.31 -1.64 22.31
C THR A 501 -2.30 -3.08 22.83
N GLY A 502 -1.16 -3.65 23.20
CA GLY A 502 -1.09 -4.88 24.00
C GLY A 502 -1.41 -6.22 23.28
N ASN A 503 -1.63 -6.24 21.97
CA ASN A 503 -1.66 -7.48 21.16
C ASN A 503 -0.77 -7.36 19.92
N ALA A 504 0.42 -6.76 20.08
CA ALA A 504 1.44 -6.75 19.05
C ALA A 504 1.72 -8.18 18.56
N GLY A 505 1.83 -9.17 19.45
CA GLY A 505 2.10 -10.57 19.10
C GLY A 505 1.26 -11.19 17.97
N GLU A 506 -0.05 -11.35 18.17
CA GLU A 506 -0.93 -11.98 17.18
C GLU A 506 -1.17 -11.08 15.96
N ALA A 507 -1.29 -9.76 16.19
CA ALA A 507 -1.52 -8.81 15.12
C ALA A 507 -0.30 -8.66 14.19
N GLU A 508 0.91 -8.64 14.76
CA GLU A 508 2.18 -8.63 14.03
C GLU A 508 2.38 -9.95 13.29
N ALA A 509 1.97 -11.11 13.84
CA ALA A 509 2.07 -12.38 13.13
C ALA A 509 1.23 -12.37 11.83
N GLY A 510 -0.02 -11.90 11.90
CA GLY A 510 -0.87 -11.74 10.72
C GLY A 510 -0.33 -10.72 9.71
N LEU A 511 0.31 -9.64 10.19
CA LEU A 511 1.00 -8.67 9.33
C LEU A 511 2.26 -9.25 8.69
N ALA A 512 3.03 -10.07 9.41
CA ALA A 512 4.24 -10.71 8.90
C ALA A 512 3.90 -11.69 7.77
N ASP A 513 2.85 -12.49 7.95
CA ASP A 513 2.34 -13.38 6.90
C ASP A 513 1.82 -12.61 5.68
N TYR A 514 1.12 -11.48 5.91
CA TYR A 514 0.71 -10.60 4.82
C TYR A 514 1.92 -10.07 4.04
N PHE A 515 2.91 -9.48 4.72
CA PHE A 515 4.12 -8.96 4.08
C PHE A 515 4.88 -10.05 3.33
N PHE A 516 4.98 -11.24 3.91
CA PHE A 516 5.60 -12.39 3.26
C PHE A 516 4.88 -12.77 1.97
N SER A 517 3.53 -12.84 2.00
CA SER A 517 2.72 -13.17 0.81
C SER A 517 2.81 -12.12 -0.30
N LYS A 518 3.10 -10.86 0.06
CA LYS A 518 3.26 -9.73 -0.87
C LYS A 518 4.73 -9.47 -1.24
N ASN A 519 5.64 -10.36 -0.85
CA ASN A 519 7.08 -10.27 -1.13
C ASN A 519 7.79 -9.06 -0.50
N TYR A 520 7.19 -8.44 0.54
CA TYR A 520 7.84 -7.42 1.36
C TYR A 520 8.74 -8.09 2.40
N TYR A 521 9.79 -8.76 1.93
CA TYR A 521 10.61 -9.65 2.76
C TYR A 521 11.33 -8.93 3.90
N LYS A 522 11.74 -7.66 3.73
CA LYS A 522 12.32 -6.86 4.82
C LYS A 522 11.35 -6.63 5.97
N ASP A 523 10.12 -6.21 5.66
CA ASP A 523 9.09 -5.92 6.67
C ASP A 523 8.65 -7.21 7.36
N ALA A 524 8.46 -8.29 6.59
CA ALA A 524 8.15 -9.62 7.11
C ALA A 524 9.26 -10.14 8.04
N LEU A 525 10.52 -10.00 7.63
CA LEU A 525 11.69 -10.43 8.39
C LEU A 525 11.75 -9.74 9.75
N GLU A 526 11.54 -8.42 9.80
CA GLU A 526 11.56 -7.67 11.05
C GLU A 526 10.53 -8.22 12.06
N LEU A 527 9.31 -8.50 11.60
CA LEU A 527 8.25 -9.04 12.44
C LEU A 527 8.52 -10.50 12.85
N PHE A 528 8.92 -11.36 11.92
CA PHE A 528 9.24 -12.75 12.24
C PHE A 528 10.39 -12.87 13.26
N LEU A 529 11.42 -12.01 13.17
CA LEU A 529 12.52 -11.99 14.13
C LEU A 529 12.08 -11.56 15.55
N ARG A 530 10.98 -10.82 15.70
CA ARG A 530 10.40 -10.53 17.02
C ARG A 530 9.71 -11.75 17.60
N HIS A 531 8.92 -12.46 16.78
CA HIS A 531 8.13 -13.61 17.21
C HIS A 531 8.96 -14.87 17.49
N ILE A 532 10.13 -15.01 16.89
CA ILE A 532 10.95 -16.22 17.04
C ILE A 532 11.34 -16.50 18.50
N LYS A 533 11.42 -15.47 19.34
CA LYS A 533 11.72 -15.60 20.78
C LYS A 533 10.60 -16.31 21.54
N ASP A 534 9.35 -16.09 21.11
CA ASP A 534 8.16 -16.65 21.76
C ASP A 534 7.84 -18.06 21.23
N LYS A 535 8.37 -18.42 20.05
CA LYS A 535 8.18 -19.72 19.39
C LYS A 535 9.52 -20.35 18.99
N PRO A 536 10.36 -20.73 19.97
CA PRO A 536 11.71 -21.24 19.69
C PRO A 536 11.72 -22.59 18.94
N ASP A 537 10.62 -23.34 18.97
CA ASP A 537 10.48 -24.67 18.38
C ASP A 537 9.62 -24.68 17.09
N ASP A 538 9.32 -23.52 16.51
CA ASP A 538 8.51 -23.41 15.29
C ASP A 538 9.38 -23.45 14.03
N SER A 539 9.57 -24.65 13.47
CA SER A 539 10.36 -24.86 12.25
C SER A 539 9.89 -24.00 11.07
N GLN A 540 8.58 -23.81 10.90
CA GLN A 540 8.04 -23.00 9.80
C GLN A 540 8.41 -21.52 9.93
N LEU A 541 8.47 -20.99 11.16
CA LEU A 541 8.92 -19.63 11.40
C LEU A 541 10.39 -19.44 11.04
N TYR A 542 11.27 -20.40 11.40
CA TYR A 542 12.67 -20.39 10.95
C TYR A 542 12.79 -20.48 9.43
N GLU A 543 11.99 -21.33 8.77
CA GLU A 543 11.93 -21.44 7.31
C GLU A 543 11.54 -20.12 6.64
N LYS A 544 10.53 -19.43 7.17
CA LYS A 544 10.09 -18.11 6.67
C LYS A 544 11.18 -17.05 6.85
N ILE A 545 11.82 -16.99 8.01
CA ILE A 545 12.94 -16.05 8.28
C ILE A 545 14.10 -16.31 7.32
N ALA A 546 14.50 -17.57 7.18
CA ALA A 546 15.56 -17.97 6.28
C ALA A 546 15.23 -17.64 4.82
N PHE A 547 13.97 -17.85 4.41
CA PHE A 547 13.51 -17.47 3.08
C PHE A 547 13.57 -15.96 2.87
N CYS A 548 13.16 -15.14 3.84
CA CYS A 548 13.30 -13.70 3.74
C CYS A 548 14.77 -13.28 3.55
N TYR A 549 15.70 -13.82 4.35
CA TYR A 549 17.13 -13.56 4.15
C TYR A 549 17.64 -14.02 2.77
N GLN A 550 17.14 -15.15 2.27
CA GLN A 550 17.48 -15.68 0.95
C GLN A 550 17.03 -14.73 -0.18
N GLN A 551 15.85 -14.09 -0.05
CA GLN A 551 15.35 -13.13 -1.03
C GLN A 551 16.06 -11.77 -0.96
N GLU A 552 16.68 -11.48 0.19
CA GLU A 552 17.56 -10.33 0.39
C GLU A 552 19.04 -10.62 0.04
N ASP A 553 19.31 -11.75 -0.64
CA ASP A 553 20.64 -12.25 -1.02
C ASP A 553 21.63 -12.44 0.15
N ASN A 554 21.13 -12.49 1.40
CA ASN A 554 21.94 -12.79 2.58
C ASN A 554 21.95 -14.30 2.85
N TYR A 555 22.69 -15.03 2.03
CA TYR A 555 22.75 -16.50 2.07
C TYR A 555 23.39 -17.04 3.35
N ASP A 556 24.28 -16.31 4.02
CA ASP A 556 24.90 -16.71 5.29
C ASP A 556 23.87 -16.79 6.43
N GLU A 557 23.08 -15.72 6.63
CA GLU A 557 22.02 -15.76 7.64
C GLU A 557 20.90 -16.72 7.22
N ALA A 558 20.52 -16.77 5.94
CA ALA A 558 19.54 -17.74 5.45
C ALA A 558 19.94 -19.18 5.81
N LEU A 559 21.19 -19.56 5.56
CA LEU A 559 21.74 -20.88 5.88
C LEU A 559 21.60 -21.19 7.38
N LYS A 560 22.01 -20.25 8.24
CA LYS A 560 21.93 -20.41 9.70
C LYS A 560 20.50 -20.63 10.20
N TYR A 561 19.52 -19.91 9.66
CA TYR A 561 18.12 -20.09 10.05
C TYR A 561 17.52 -21.37 9.45
N TYR A 562 17.86 -21.75 8.22
CA TYR A 562 17.44 -23.03 7.65
C TYR A 562 18.01 -24.24 8.41
N GLN A 563 19.27 -24.18 8.86
CA GLN A 563 19.85 -25.23 9.70
C GLN A 563 19.14 -25.35 11.05
N ARG A 564 18.71 -24.23 11.65
CA ARG A 564 17.85 -24.28 12.84
C ARG A 564 16.50 -24.92 12.57
N ALA A 565 15.87 -24.59 11.45
CA ALA A 565 14.63 -25.25 11.03
C ALA A 565 14.81 -26.77 10.86
N GLU A 566 15.92 -27.19 10.24
CA GLU A 566 16.28 -28.60 10.04
C GLU A 566 16.43 -29.37 11.36
N LEU A 567 17.06 -28.75 12.37
CA LEU A 567 17.25 -29.37 13.69
C LEU A 567 15.93 -29.63 14.42
N ILE A 568 14.89 -28.84 14.14
CA ILE A 568 13.55 -28.99 14.72
C ILE A 568 12.74 -30.01 13.91
N GLU A 569 12.65 -29.80 12.60
CA GLU A 569 11.88 -30.64 11.69
C GLU A 569 12.61 -30.80 10.36
N ARG A 570 13.04 -32.02 10.07
CA ARG A 570 13.80 -32.33 8.86
C ARG A 570 12.87 -32.58 7.68
N LYS A 571 12.80 -31.62 6.74
CA LYS A 571 11.99 -31.69 5.52
C LYS A 571 12.85 -31.64 4.25
N VAL A 572 12.39 -32.31 3.19
CA VAL A 572 12.99 -32.27 1.86
C VAL A 572 13.14 -30.83 1.35
N TRP A 573 12.11 -30.02 1.52
CA TRP A 573 12.12 -28.62 1.11
C TRP A 573 13.25 -27.84 1.80
N THR A 574 13.41 -27.97 3.12
CA THR A 574 14.43 -27.28 3.91
C THR A 574 15.85 -27.73 3.52
N LEU A 575 16.08 -29.03 3.32
CA LEU A 575 17.37 -29.55 2.83
C LEU A 575 17.75 -28.97 1.46
N LYS A 576 16.79 -28.89 0.53
CA LYS A 576 17.02 -28.27 -0.80
C LYS A 576 17.38 -26.79 -0.70
N LYS A 577 16.80 -26.07 0.27
CA LYS A 577 17.10 -24.66 0.53
C LYS A 577 18.47 -24.46 1.17
N ILE A 578 18.87 -25.35 2.08
CA ILE A 578 20.23 -25.37 2.63
C ILE A 578 21.24 -25.62 1.51
N GLY A 579 21.02 -26.65 0.67
CA GLY A 579 21.87 -26.94 -0.49
C GLY A 579 21.99 -25.75 -1.45
N LEU A 580 20.89 -25.01 -1.67
CA LEU A 580 20.89 -23.80 -2.50
C LEU A 580 21.77 -22.71 -1.88
N CYS A 581 21.62 -22.43 -0.58
CA CYS A 581 22.40 -21.41 0.11
C CYS A 581 23.90 -21.77 0.10
N LEU A 582 24.25 -23.03 0.41
CA LEU A 582 25.63 -23.51 0.37
C LEU A 582 26.26 -23.37 -1.01
N ARG A 583 25.52 -23.74 -2.07
CA ARG A 583 25.97 -23.60 -3.46
C ARG A 583 26.21 -22.13 -3.82
N ARG A 584 25.33 -21.21 -3.41
CA ARG A 584 25.48 -19.76 -3.60
C ARG A 584 26.67 -19.17 -2.85
N LEU A 585 27.00 -19.72 -1.68
CA LEU A 585 28.18 -19.38 -0.90
C LEU A 585 29.48 -20.05 -1.41
N GLY A 586 29.41 -20.83 -2.50
CA GLY A 586 30.56 -21.53 -3.08
C GLY A 586 30.96 -22.83 -2.36
N ARG A 587 30.20 -23.26 -1.35
CA ARG A 587 30.42 -24.48 -0.55
C ARG A 587 29.77 -25.70 -1.24
N LYS A 588 30.30 -26.05 -2.41
CA LYS A 588 29.70 -26.97 -3.38
C LYS A 588 29.62 -28.42 -2.86
N GLU A 589 30.63 -28.89 -2.14
CA GLU A 589 30.70 -30.24 -1.58
C GLU A 589 29.62 -30.45 -0.51
N GLU A 590 29.44 -29.46 0.37
CA GLU A 590 28.39 -29.51 1.39
C GLU A 590 27.00 -29.40 0.75
N ALA A 591 26.85 -28.56 -0.28
CA ALA A 591 25.60 -28.49 -1.04
C ALA A 591 25.23 -29.84 -1.67
N LEU A 592 26.21 -30.56 -2.21
CA LEU A 592 26.01 -31.89 -2.78
C LEU A 592 25.49 -32.88 -1.73
N ASP A 593 26.09 -32.92 -0.54
CA ASP A 593 25.66 -33.80 0.55
C ASP A 593 24.19 -33.55 0.93
N TYR A 594 23.79 -32.28 1.08
CA TYR A 594 22.40 -31.92 1.35
C TYR A 594 21.43 -32.31 0.24
N TYR A 595 21.79 -32.14 -1.03
CA TYR A 595 20.93 -32.58 -2.15
C TYR A 595 20.85 -34.10 -2.29
N LEU A 596 21.93 -34.82 -1.99
CA LEU A 596 21.90 -36.28 -1.94
C LEU A 596 20.97 -36.76 -0.82
N GLN A 597 21.05 -36.17 0.37
CA GLN A 597 20.13 -36.46 1.48
C GLN A 597 18.68 -36.15 1.12
N ALA A 598 18.40 -35.01 0.48
CA ALA A 598 17.06 -34.69 -0.03
C ALA A 598 16.57 -35.75 -1.04
N GLY A 599 17.45 -36.20 -1.95
CA GLY A 599 17.16 -37.24 -2.93
C GLY A 599 16.98 -38.64 -2.32
N THR A 600 17.53 -38.92 -1.14
CA THR A 600 17.19 -40.17 -0.42
C THR A 600 15.79 -40.15 0.18
N MET A 601 15.29 -38.97 0.56
CA MET A 601 13.96 -38.78 1.13
C MET A 601 12.87 -38.70 0.04
N ASP A 602 13.19 -38.10 -1.10
CA ASP A 602 12.31 -38.04 -2.27
C ASP A 602 13.09 -38.37 -3.55
N PRO A 603 13.20 -39.67 -3.90
CA PRO A 603 14.04 -40.14 -5.00
C PRO A 603 13.65 -39.65 -6.38
N ASP A 604 12.39 -39.28 -6.59
CA ASP A 604 11.83 -38.95 -7.91
C ASP A 604 11.56 -37.45 -8.10
N ASP A 605 11.88 -36.61 -7.12
CA ASP A 605 11.81 -35.16 -7.28
C ASP A 605 12.83 -34.66 -8.30
N ILE A 606 12.33 -34.38 -9.51
CA ILE A 606 13.11 -33.89 -10.66
C ILE A 606 13.97 -32.70 -10.27
N GLN A 607 13.44 -31.76 -9.48
CA GLN A 607 14.19 -30.57 -9.11
C GLN A 607 15.43 -30.92 -8.27
N THR A 608 15.32 -31.87 -7.33
CA THR A 608 16.47 -32.34 -6.55
C THR A 608 17.49 -33.05 -7.43
N ILE A 609 17.05 -33.92 -8.35
CA ILE A 609 17.94 -34.61 -9.31
C ILE A 609 18.74 -33.60 -10.14
N ILE A 610 18.09 -32.56 -10.67
CA ILE A 610 18.75 -31.49 -11.42
C ILE A 610 19.76 -30.74 -10.55
N MET A 611 19.39 -30.36 -9.32
CA MET A 611 20.30 -29.63 -8.42
C MET A 611 21.51 -30.47 -8.01
N THR A 612 21.34 -31.78 -7.78
CA THR A 612 22.45 -32.70 -7.54
C THR A 612 23.38 -32.76 -8.75
N GLY A 613 22.83 -32.87 -9.97
CA GLY A 613 23.60 -32.80 -11.21
C GLY A 613 24.37 -31.47 -11.35
N HIS A 614 23.77 -30.36 -10.95
CA HIS A 614 24.44 -29.06 -10.93
C HIS A 614 25.58 -28.99 -9.90
N CYS A 615 25.45 -29.63 -8.73
CA CYS A 615 26.56 -29.70 -7.78
C CYS A 615 27.73 -30.51 -8.34
N TYR A 616 27.48 -31.66 -8.97
CA TYR A 616 28.55 -32.43 -9.64
C TYR A 616 29.19 -31.64 -10.79
N LEU A 617 28.40 -30.90 -11.56
CA LEU A 617 28.90 -29.99 -12.59
C LEU A 617 29.82 -28.92 -11.99
N ASP A 618 29.39 -28.27 -10.91
CA ASP A 618 30.17 -27.24 -10.21
C ASP A 618 31.46 -27.78 -9.59
N LEU A 619 31.50 -29.08 -9.26
CA LEU A 619 32.66 -29.83 -8.77
C LEU A 619 33.51 -30.42 -9.90
N HIS A 620 33.18 -30.14 -11.17
CA HIS A 620 33.86 -30.65 -12.36
C HIS A 620 33.79 -32.18 -12.55
N ASP A 621 32.90 -32.89 -11.85
CA ASP A 621 32.57 -34.30 -12.11
C ASP A 621 31.48 -34.38 -13.20
N TYR A 622 31.91 -34.10 -14.42
CA TYR A 622 31.01 -34.02 -15.57
C TYR A 622 30.34 -35.37 -15.91
N GLU A 623 31.04 -36.49 -15.71
CA GLU A 623 30.51 -37.83 -15.97
C GLU A 623 29.37 -38.17 -15.01
N THR A 624 29.53 -37.88 -13.71
CA THR A 624 28.45 -38.10 -12.75
C THR A 624 27.31 -37.11 -12.96
N ALA A 625 27.60 -35.85 -13.26
CA ALA A 625 26.58 -34.85 -13.59
C ALA A 625 25.68 -35.32 -14.76
N LEU A 626 26.28 -35.87 -15.83
CA LEU A 626 25.56 -36.43 -16.97
C LEU A 626 24.60 -37.56 -16.56
N LYS A 627 25.00 -38.46 -15.66
CA LYS A 627 24.10 -39.54 -15.17
C LYS A 627 22.83 -38.99 -14.54
N TYR A 628 22.95 -37.93 -13.72
CA TYR A 628 21.79 -37.27 -13.12
C TYR A 628 20.92 -36.57 -14.17
N TYR A 629 21.53 -35.86 -15.12
CA TYR A 629 20.77 -35.19 -16.17
C TYR A 629 20.05 -36.17 -17.11
N PHE A 630 20.67 -37.31 -17.47
CA PHE A 630 20.00 -38.32 -18.30
C PHE A 630 18.82 -38.99 -17.60
N ARG A 631 18.87 -39.12 -16.27
CA ARG A 631 17.72 -39.59 -15.50
C ARG A 631 16.52 -38.64 -15.67
N VAL A 632 16.76 -37.34 -15.75
CA VAL A 632 15.72 -36.33 -16.00
C VAL A 632 15.29 -36.34 -17.48
N GLU A 633 16.26 -36.41 -18.40
CA GLU A 633 16.00 -36.40 -19.84
C GLU A 633 15.12 -37.57 -20.29
N TYR A 634 15.29 -38.74 -19.67
CA TYR A 634 14.45 -39.90 -19.95
C TYR A 634 12.95 -39.62 -19.74
N ASN A 635 12.62 -38.79 -18.74
CA ASN A 635 11.24 -38.42 -18.41
C ASN A 635 10.79 -37.13 -19.13
N ASP A 636 11.69 -36.18 -19.35
CA ASP A 636 11.41 -34.89 -20.00
C ASP A 636 12.54 -34.50 -20.98
N PRO A 637 12.52 -35.04 -22.22
CA PRO A 637 13.58 -34.82 -23.20
C PRO A 637 13.71 -33.36 -23.70
N GLY A 638 12.71 -32.52 -23.46
CA GLY A 638 12.67 -31.13 -23.90
C GLY A 638 13.17 -30.13 -22.87
N ASN A 639 13.56 -30.60 -21.68
CA ASN A 639 13.82 -29.73 -20.55
C ASN A 639 15.09 -28.89 -20.70
N LEU A 640 14.93 -27.60 -21.03
CA LEU A 640 16.05 -26.68 -21.23
C LEU A 640 16.95 -26.51 -19.99
N LYS A 641 16.46 -26.83 -18.78
CA LYS A 641 17.27 -26.76 -17.55
C LYS A 641 18.38 -27.81 -17.51
N ILE A 642 18.23 -28.92 -18.24
CA ILE A 642 19.24 -29.98 -18.32
C ILE A 642 19.97 -30.02 -19.66
N LEU A 643 19.33 -29.62 -20.78
CA LEU A 643 19.97 -29.68 -22.11
C LEU A 643 21.23 -28.82 -22.19
N ARG A 644 21.21 -27.63 -21.57
CA ARG A 644 22.36 -26.74 -21.47
C ARG A 644 23.51 -27.37 -20.67
N PRO A 645 23.30 -27.80 -19.41
CA PRO A 645 24.31 -28.54 -18.67
C PRO A 645 24.85 -29.79 -19.37
N ILE A 646 24.00 -30.58 -20.04
CA ILE A 646 24.44 -31.77 -20.78
C ILE A 646 25.39 -31.38 -21.91
N ALA A 647 25.02 -30.37 -22.72
CA ALA A 647 25.86 -29.87 -23.80
C ALA A 647 27.23 -29.41 -23.28
N PHE A 648 27.23 -28.67 -22.17
CA PHE A 648 28.45 -28.21 -21.52
C PHE A 648 29.27 -29.35 -20.91
N CYS A 649 28.67 -30.32 -20.22
CA CYS A 649 29.39 -31.48 -19.70
C CYS A 649 30.08 -32.26 -20.83
N TYR A 650 29.41 -32.49 -21.96
CA TYR A 650 30.03 -33.14 -23.12
C TYR A 650 31.17 -32.32 -23.71
N PHE A 651 31.01 -30.99 -23.77
CA PHE A 651 32.08 -30.09 -24.19
C PHE A 651 33.29 -30.19 -23.26
N ALA A 652 33.08 -30.11 -21.96
CA ALA A 652 34.14 -30.16 -20.94
C ALA A 652 34.85 -31.52 -20.90
N LEU A 653 34.16 -32.61 -21.29
CA LEU A 653 34.74 -33.95 -21.45
C LEU A 653 35.47 -34.16 -22.79
N GLY A 654 35.52 -33.15 -23.67
CA GLY A 654 36.11 -33.26 -25.01
C GLY A 654 35.27 -34.06 -26.01
N ARG A 655 34.04 -34.44 -25.65
CA ARG A 655 33.08 -35.17 -26.51
C ARG A 655 32.33 -34.19 -27.41
N PHE A 656 33.08 -33.49 -28.26
CA PHE A 656 32.57 -32.37 -29.05
C PHE A 656 31.39 -32.73 -29.96
N GLY A 657 31.40 -33.90 -30.59
CA GLY A 657 30.30 -34.33 -31.48
C GLY A 657 28.99 -34.60 -30.74
N ASP A 658 29.04 -35.03 -29.48
CA ASP A 658 27.83 -35.16 -28.66
C ASP A 658 27.37 -33.79 -28.15
N SER A 659 28.30 -32.94 -27.71
CA SER A 659 28.00 -31.55 -27.33
C SER A 659 27.29 -30.78 -28.45
N GLU A 660 27.77 -30.92 -29.70
CA GLU A 660 27.19 -30.28 -30.89
C GLU A 660 25.72 -30.68 -31.10
N LYS A 661 25.37 -31.97 -30.97
CA LYS A 661 23.97 -32.45 -31.08
C LYS A 661 23.04 -31.79 -30.06
N TYR A 662 23.50 -31.57 -28.83
CA TYR A 662 22.69 -30.91 -27.80
C TYR A 662 22.56 -29.40 -28.06
N TYR A 663 23.62 -28.74 -28.54
CA TYR A 663 23.52 -27.35 -28.97
C TYR A 663 22.65 -27.16 -30.22
N GLU A 664 22.61 -28.11 -31.14
CA GLU A 664 21.67 -28.12 -32.27
C GLU A 664 20.23 -28.22 -31.78
N ARG A 665 19.93 -29.11 -30.82
CA ARG A 665 18.61 -29.16 -30.17
C ARG A 665 18.26 -27.84 -29.52
N LEU A 666 19.19 -27.21 -28.78
CA LEU A 666 18.98 -25.87 -28.22
C LEU A 666 18.74 -24.80 -29.29
N SER A 667 19.37 -24.91 -30.45
CA SER A 667 19.23 -23.98 -31.59
C SER A 667 17.85 -24.06 -32.26
N THR A 668 17.12 -25.18 -32.09
CA THR A 668 15.71 -25.27 -32.52
C THR A 668 14.75 -24.50 -31.60
N GLY A 669 15.20 -24.15 -30.39
CA GLY A 669 14.52 -23.28 -29.45
C GLY A 669 15.13 -21.87 -29.40
N LYS A 670 14.87 -21.13 -28.31
CA LYS A 670 15.46 -19.80 -28.08
C LYS A 670 16.76 -19.90 -27.28
N MET A 671 17.89 -19.73 -27.95
CA MET A 671 19.22 -19.61 -27.33
C MET A 671 19.38 -18.28 -26.59
N ASN A 672 20.15 -18.29 -25.51
CA ASN A 672 20.60 -17.09 -24.79
C ASN A 672 22.08 -16.76 -25.12
N ALA A 673 22.60 -15.66 -24.59
CA ALA A 673 23.98 -15.26 -24.82
C ALA A 673 25.02 -16.32 -24.42
N HIS A 674 24.84 -16.95 -23.25
CA HIS A 674 25.75 -18.00 -22.77
C HIS A 674 25.74 -19.23 -23.67
N ASP A 675 24.60 -19.59 -24.26
CA ASP A 675 24.49 -20.68 -25.21
C ASP A 675 25.35 -20.39 -26.46
N TYR A 676 25.34 -19.15 -26.95
CA TYR A 676 26.19 -18.73 -28.07
C TYR A 676 27.67 -18.72 -27.68
N ILE A 677 28.01 -18.20 -26.51
CA ILE A 677 29.40 -18.19 -26.02
C ILE A 677 29.94 -19.63 -25.93
N ASN A 678 29.18 -20.55 -25.35
CA ASN A 678 29.59 -21.94 -25.24
C ASN A 678 29.68 -22.65 -26.61
N LYS A 679 28.81 -22.34 -27.57
CA LYS A 679 29.00 -22.81 -28.97
C LYS A 679 30.27 -22.25 -29.59
N GLY A 680 30.60 -21.00 -29.29
CA GLY A 680 31.88 -20.40 -29.72
C GLY A 680 33.08 -21.16 -29.14
N HIS A 681 33.03 -21.53 -27.86
CA HIS A 681 34.05 -22.34 -27.19
C HIS A 681 34.18 -23.73 -27.83
N LEU A 682 33.04 -24.38 -28.11
CA LEU A 682 33.01 -25.66 -28.82
C LEU A 682 33.63 -25.56 -30.22
N SER A 683 33.23 -24.57 -31.03
CA SER A 683 33.80 -24.33 -32.36
C SER A 683 35.30 -24.04 -32.30
N LEU A 684 35.76 -23.32 -31.27
CA LEU A 684 37.16 -23.03 -31.05
C LEU A 684 37.97 -24.30 -30.77
N CYS A 685 37.49 -25.17 -29.88
CA CYS A 685 38.11 -26.47 -29.60
C CYS A 685 38.11 -27.42 -30.82
N GLN A 686 37.13 -27.28 -31.73
CA GLN A 686 37.11 -27.99 -33.00
C GLN A 686 38.04 -27.38 -34.08
N GLY A 687 38.74 -26.28 -33.77
CA GLY A 687 39.62 -25.56 -34.71
C GLY A 687 38.89 -24.63 -35.70
N LYS A 688 37.56 -24.52 -35.60
CA LYS A 688 36.70 -23.69 -36.46
C LYS A 688 36.69 -22.24 -35.96
N ARG A 689 37.85 -21.58 -35.99
CA ARG A 689 38.06 -20.24 -35.40
C ARG A 689 37.10 -19.15 -35.93
N LYS A 690 36.74 -19.20 -37.22
CA LYS A 690 35.82 -18.21 -37.81
C LYS A 690 34.40 -18.34 -37.23
N GLU A 691 33.89 -19.57 -37.15
CA GLU A 691 32.58 -19.85 -36.54
C GLU A 691 32.56 -19.48 -35.06
N ALA A 692 33.66 -19.72 -34.34
CA ALA A 692 33.79 -19.36 -32.93
C ALA A 692 33.55 -17.85 -32.72
N VAL A 693 34.21 -17.01 -33.52
CA VAL A 693 34.03 -15.55 -33.49
C VAL A 693 32.61 -15.14 -33.83
N ASP A 694 32.00 -15.75 -34.85
CA ASP A 694 30.62 -15.43 -35.25
C ASP A 694 29.64 -15.74 -34.10
N PHE A 695 29.83 -16.84 -33.38
CA PHE A 695 29.04 -17.14 -32.19
C PHE A 695 29.30 -16.19 -31.02
N TYR A 696 30.55 -15.78 -30.77
CA TYR A 696 30.84 -14.76 -29.76
C TYR A 696 30.14 -13.43 -30.07
N ARG A 697 30.12 -13.00 -31.34
CA ARG A 697 29.37 -11.81 -31.76
C ARG A 697 27.87 -11.94 -31.51
N LEU A 698 27.28 -13.10 -31.80
CA LEU A 698 25.85 -13.34 -31.51
C LEU A 698 25.56 -13.28 -30.01
N GLY A 699 26.45 -13.81 -29.17
CA GLY A 699 26.33 -13.74 -27.71
C GLY A 699 26.30 -12.30 -27.21
N ILE A 700 27.28 -11.49 -27.61
CA ILE A 700 27.41 -10.08 -27.22
C ILE A 700 26.27 -9.22 -27.82
N GLY A 701 25.96 -9.44 -29.11
CA GLY A 701 24.94 -8.71 -29.86
C GLY A 701 23.50 -8.98 -29.42
N SER A 702 23.26 -10.01 -28.61
CA SER A 702 21.94 -10.32 -28.03
C SER A 702 21.47 -9.28 -27.00
N GLY A 703 22.37 -8.43 -26.50
CA GLY A 703 22.09 -7.43 -25.45
C GLY A 703 21.97 -8.01 -24.03
N GLN A 704 22.13 -9.34 -23.86
CA GLN A 704 22.06 -9.99 -22.54
C GLN A 704 23.40 -10.01 -21.80
N VAL A 705 24.52 -9.98 -22.52
CA VAL A 705 25.88 -10.02 -21.96
C VAL A 705 26.67 -8.89 -22.61
N SER A 706 27.22 -8.01 -21.79
CA SER A 706 28.11 -6.93 -22.25
C SER A 706 29.46 -7.49 -22.68
N LEU A 707 30.20 -6.71 -23.48
CA LEU A 707 31.56 -7.08 -23.88
C LEU A 707 32.47 -7.33 -22.66
N ALA A 708 32.33 -6.53 -21.59
CA ALA A 708 33.12 -6.70 -20.37
C ALA A 708 32.79 -8.01 -19.64
N GLU A 709 31.51 -8.38 -19.57
CA GLU A 709 31.09 -9.66 -18.99
C GLU A 709 31.54 -10.85 -19.84
N PHE A 710 31.47 -10.74 -21.17
CA PHE A 710 32.02 -11.76 -22.07
C PHE A 710 33.51 -12.01 -21.81
N MET A 711 34.32 -10.94 -21.70
CA MET A 711 35.75 -11.08 -21.42
C MET A 711 36.01 -11.79 -20.09
N LYS A 712 35.19 -11.51 -19.07
CA LYS A 712 35.28 -12.20 -17.78
C LYS A 712 34.95 -13.70 -17.91
N ILE A 713 33.84 -14.04 -18.59
CA ILE A 713 33.43 -15.43 -18.82
C ILE A 713 34.53 -16.18 -19.59
N PHE A 714 35.03 -15.60 -20.68
CA PHE A 714 36.08 -16.21 -21.50
C PHE A 714 37.34 -16.51 -20.68
N GLU A 715 37.73 -15.61 -19.79
CA GLU A 715 38.90 -15.82 -18.94
C GLU A 715 38.67 -16.85 -17.83
N GLU A 716 37.44 -16.95 -17.30
CA GLU A 716 37.04 -18.03 -16.38
C GLU A 716 37.09 -19.40 -17.07
N ASP A 717 36.71 -19.47 -18.35
CA ASP A 717 36.69 -20.71 -19.14
C ASP A 717 38.04 -21.05 -19.81
N ARG A 718 38.99 -20.10 -19.84
CA ARG A 718 40.31 -20.26 -20.46
C ARG A 718 41.05 -21.53 -20.00
N PRO A 719 41.12 -21.89 -18.70
CA PRO A 719 41.79 -23.11 -18.27
C PRO A 719 41.19 -24.38 -18.88
N LEU A 720 39.86 -24.41 -19.08
CA LEU A 720 39.16 -25.52 -19.73
C LEU A 720 39.46 -25.55 -21.23
N LEU A 721 39.48 -24.40 -21.91
CA LEU A 721 39.84 -24.33 -23.33
C LEU A 721 41.26 -24.86 -23.59
N LEU A 722 42.21 -24.46 -22.74
CA LEU A 722 43.61 -24.92 -22.83
C LEU A 722 43.72 -26.43 -22.58
N SER A 723 43.00 -26.96 -21.57
CA SER A 723 43.03 -28.41 -21.28
C SER A 723 42.40 -29.24 -22.41
N LEU A 724 41.48 -28.65 -23.18
CA LEU A 724 40.86 -29.23 -24.37
C LEU A 724 41.68 -29.05 -25.66
N GLY A 725 42.90 -28.50 -25.56
CA GLY A 725 43.87 -28.46 -26.67
C GLY A 725 43.83 -27.19 -27.51
N VAL A 726 43.17 -26.12 -27.05
CA VAL A 726 43.26 -24.81 -27.71
C VAL A 726 44.64 -24.21 -27.47
N ASN A 727 45.27 -23.69 -28.54
CA ASN A 727 46.57 -23.03 -28.45
C ASN A 727 46.46 -21.72 -27.65
N GLU A 728 47.27 -21.59 -26.60
CA GLU A 728 47.27 -20.40 -25.73
C GLU A 728 47.62 -19.12 -26.50
N GLU A 729 48.54 -19.21 -27.47
CA GLU A 729 49.00 -18.06 -28.27
C GLU A 729 47.91 -17.52 -29.21
N ASP A 730 46.91 -18.35 -29.55
CA ASP A 730 45.82 -17.96 -30.45
C ASP A 730 44.73 -17.15 -29.74
N LEU A 731 44.57 -17.32 -28.41
CA LEU A 731 43.46 -16.72 -27.66
C LEU A 731 43.47 -15.19 -27.69
N PRO A 732 44.60 -14.49 -27.40
CA PRO A 732 44.64 -13.03 -27.47
C PRO A 732 44.36 -12.50 -28.88
N ILE A 733 44.87 -13.19 -29.91
CA ILE A 733 44.68 -12.81 -31.32
C ILE A 733 43.20 -12.93 -31.72
N LEU A 734 42.53 -14.00 -31.27
CA LEU A 734 41.11 -14.21 -31.53
C LEU A 734 40.24 -13.17 -30.84
N LEU A 735 40.57 -12.83 -29.59
CA LEU A 735 39.87 -11.79 -28.82
C LEU A 735 40.08 -10.41 -29.46
N ASP A 736 41.30 -10.06 -29.86
CA ASP A 736 41.58 -8.82 -30.59
C ASP A 736 40.79 -8.75 -31.90
N TYR A 737 40.73 -9.85 -32.66
CA TYR A 737 39.91 -9.92 -33.87
C TYR A 737 38.42 -9.71 -33.59
N LEU A 738 37.89 -10.32 -32.53
CA LEU A 738 36.50 -10.09 -32.09
C LEU A 738 36.29 -8.61 -31.74
N LEU A 739 37.19 -7.99 -30.99
CA LEU A 739 37.11 -6.57 -30.61
C LEU A 739 37.16 -5.64 -31.81
N PHE A 740 38.06 -5.88 -32.77
CA PHE A 740 38.16 -5.10 -34.01
C PHE A 740 36.92 -5.19 -34.90
N THR A 741 36.19 -6.30 -34.83
CA THR A 741 35.05 -6.58 -35.72
C THR A 741 33.69 -6.40 -35.05
N SER A 742 33.66 -6.08 -33.75
CA SER A 742 32.43 -5.85 -32.97
C SER A 742 32.24 -4.38 -32.58
N GLY A 743 33.18 -3.50 -32.94
CA GLY A 743 33.16 -2.05 -32.68
C GLY A 743 32.44 -1.24 -33.76
#